data_AF-A0A803M9F5-F1
#
_entry.id   AF-A0A803M9F5-F1
#
_cell.length_a   1.000
_cell.length_b   1.000
_cell.length_c   1.000
_cell.angle_alpha   90.00
_cell.angle_beta   90.00
_cell.angle_gamma   90.00
#
_symmetry.space_group_name_H-M   'P 1'
#
loop_
_entity.id
_entity.type
_entity.pdbx_description
1 polymer ?
#
loop_
_entity_poly.entity_id
_entity_poly.type
_entity_poly.pdbx_seq_one_letter_code
_entity_poly.pdbx_strand_id
1 'polypeptide(L)'
;MTILFLLLCLTSSIYNVEGKPKLKGGLGIGPPTTLSGVVFDITKHGATVGAADDTDDEGESANSLAFIQAWKAACGGTGATRVLIPKGIFVTGPVIFAGPCKAKVTVEIQGNVLANTDISLYSEPHVIMFENVEGVTLTGTGVVDGQGAKHWQSNDCSKNSNCAALPTSIKFHRVNNSVIEGVQSVNPMFFHMFVSNCHNVTIRNVKIAAPFNSPNTDGIHIGSSDLVTIADSLIGTGDDCVSIGHGSRQITVTGVTCGPGHGISVGSLGKYNDELEVVGVLVKNCTLSGTTNGARIKTWPGNKANKASAITYEDLIMDHVKNPIIIDQQYGKKNSEASHVKISDVHFKNIRGTSATTELVTFACSPALPCEGIEVADVNLSFEGKDVLHKLKKPLGAIGNLATTCINAKVIFNADVSYSIGNKALILLLLLLYTYEKAVMKAWQKACHCSNGPSKVVIPPGTFAVAEVIFAGPCKNHVTIELQGNVIADLILANFQTKNLSFSKMWIASLSLDREPLILSIKFYKAKNIAVEGIRSVNPAAYHVLVVESQCITIQNVKFEAKSVESNTNSNGIYISASSQVNVSNSYIKTSDDCVTVAPGSTDIFITGITCVAGQGISIGSRPYTTSLDVNGVLGKGCSFKGSAFGVRIIPRLEFKASLISNIKVEDLIMERVQNPIVIDQIQSIPILNKLIQAKIEGVFFKNIRGTTTTKNALSFSCCAINPCEGINVVDIDLSLDVKHNANLNLVDKTLPEKGLNFLVNCLNAKVNFGGKHDGLSCGILS
;
A
#
# COMPACT_ATOMS: atom_id res chain seq x y z
N MET A 1 -37.10 -16.67 17.82
CA MET A 1 -37.75 -16.41 16.52
C MET A 1 -38.49 -15.06 16.55
N THR A 2 -37.82 -13.99 17.01
CA THR A 2 -38.45 -12.65 17.17
C THR A 2 -37.47 -11.50 16.91
N ILE A 3 -36.31 -11.78 16.31
CA ILE A 3 -35.28 -10.79 15.92
C ILE A 3 -34.84 -11.10 14.48
N LEU A 4 -35.83 -11.29 13.59
CA LEU A 4 -35.58 -11.47 12.14
C LEU A 4 -36.50 -10.58 11.28
N PHE A 5 -37.32 -9.72 11.90
CA PHE A 5 -38.31 -8.90 11.18
C PHE A 5 -37.99 -7.40 11.13
N LEU A 6 -36.89 -6.93 11.72
CA LEU A 6 -36.51 -5.50 11.67
C LEU A 6 -35.47 -5.14 10.59
N LEU A 7 -34.98 -6.09 9.80
CA LEU A 7 -33.96 -5.82 8.77
C LEU A 7 -34.47 -5.80 7.32
N LEU A 8 -35.79 -5.87 7.09
CA LEU A 8 -36.40 -5.93 5.75
C LEU A 8 -37.30 -4.72 5.40
N CYS A 9 -37.22 -3.62 6.14
CA CYS A 9 -37.87 -2.36 5.78
C CYS A 9 -36.86 -1.23 5.90
N LEU A 10 -36.08 -1.01 4.83
CA LEU A 10 -35.54 0.28 4.35
C LEU A 10 -34.57 0.02 3.18
N THR A 11 -35.04 -0.65 2.13
CA THR A 11 -34.46 -0.55 0.78
C THR A 11 -35.58 -0.22 -0.20
N SER A 12 -35.97 1.05 -0.27
CA SER A 12 -36.57 1.68 -1.46
C SER A 12 -37.13 3.06 -1.12
N SER A 13 -36.32 4.11 -1.29
CA SER A 13 -36.76 5.46 -1.67
C SER A 13 -35.55 6.23 -2.18
N ILE A 14 -35.37 6.16 -3.50
CA ILE A 14 -34.99 7.25 -4.42
C ILE A 14 -34.13 8.36 -3.81
N TYR A 15 -32.91 8.56 -4.34
CA TYR A 15 -32.52 9.82 -4.99
C TYR A 15 -31.28 9.62 -5.87
N ASN A 16 -31.49 9.82 -7.18
CA ASN A 16 -30.47 10.37 -8.08
C ASN A 16 -29.93 11.66 -7.47
N VAL A 17 -28.60 11.76 -7.30
CA VAL A 17 -27.92 13.06 -7.23
C VAL A 17 -26.61 12.95 -8.02
N GLU A 18 -26.70 13.13 -9.33
CA GLU A 18 -25.65 13.88 -10.02
C GLU A 18 -25.71 15.32 -9.46
N GLY A 19 -24.79 15.64 -8.57
CA GLY A 19 -24.69 16.94 -7.95
C GLY A 19 -23.24 17.35 -7.82
N LYS A 20 -22.71 18.04 -8.85
CA LYS A 20 -21.55 18.91 -8.70
C LYS A 20 -21.78 19.81 -7.46
N PRO A 21 -20.79 20.02 -6.59
CA PRO A 21 -20.97 20.92 -5.46
C PRO A 21 -21.25 22.33 -5.98
N LYS A 22 -22.50 22.78 -5.81
CA LYS A 22 -22.86 24.20 -5.90
C LYS A 22 -22.29 24.89 -4.67
N LEU A 23 -21.18 25.60 -4.84
CA LEU A 23 -20.83 26.75 -4.02
C LEU A 23 -22.07 27.66 -3.94
N LYS A 24 -22.66 27.81 -2.75
CA LYS A 24 -23.67 28.83 -2.46
C LYS A 24 -23.23 29.60 -1.23
N GLY A 25 -23.17 30.91 -1.39
CA GLY A 25 -22.81 31.86 -0.33
C GLY A 25 -21.52 32.63 -0.62
N GLY A 26 -21.29 33.04 -1.87
CA GLY A 26 -20.37 34.14 -2.12
C GLY A 26 -20.90 35.39 -1.41
N LEU A 27 -20.23 35.82 -0.36
CA LEU A 27 -20.17 37.25 -0.05
C LEU A 27 -19.60 37.91 -1.29
N GLY A 28 -20.41 38.74 -1.94
CA GLY A 28 -20.07 39.41 -3.18
C GLY A 28 -18.74 40.15 -3.02
N ILE A 29 -17.69 39.60 -3.60
CA ILE A 29 -16.46 40.32 -3.85
C ILE A 29 -16.84 41.28 -4.97
N GLY A 30 -16.87 42.58 -4.66
CA GLY A 30 -17.00 43.61 -5.68
C GLY A 30 -15.96 43.40 -6.78
N PRO A 31 -16.21 43.91 -8.01
CA PRO A 31 -15.25 43.79 -9.09
C PRO A 31 -13.86 44.26 -8.60
N PRO A 32 -12.76 43.56 -8.97
CA PRO A 32 -11.43 43.96 -8.55
C PRO A 32 -11.25 45.42 -8.94
N THR A 33 -11.09 46.27 -7.93
CA THR A 33 -10.73 47.68 -8.11
C THR A 33 -9.55 47.71 -9.06
N THR A 34 -9.76 48.25 -10.24
CA THR A 34 -8.71 48.51 -11.23
C THR A 34 -7.63 49.33 -10.55
N LEU A 35 -6.52 48.68 -10.19
CA LEU A 35 -5.36 49.32 -9.58
C LEU A 35 -4.79 50.34 -10.59
N SER A 36 -5.10 51.62 -10.40
CA SER A 36 -4.48 52.72 -11.14
C SER A 36 -3.07 52.95 -10.59
N GLY A 37 -2.10 52.22 -11.14
CA GLY A 37 -0.68 52.32 -10.79
C GLY A 37 0.22 52.09 -11.99
N VAL A 38 1.47 52.56 -11.92
CA VAL A 38 2.45 52.36 -13.00
C VAL A 38 2.82 50.88 -13.06
N VAL A 39 2.73 50.29 -14.25
CA VAL A 39 2.99 48.87 -14.48
C VAL A 39 4.37 48.67 -15.11
N PHE A 40 5.20 47.87 -14.46
CA PHE A 40 6.51 47.41 -14.91
C PHE A 40 6.38 45.95 -15.33
N ASP A 41 6.12 45.75 -16.62
CA ASP A 41 6.00 44.42 -17.22
C ASP A 41 7.40 43.86 -17.51
N ILE A 42 7.72 42.68 -16.96
CA ILE A 42 9.05 42.07 -17.10
C ILE A 42 9.49 41.88 -18.57
N THR A 43 8.55 41.72 -19.51
CA THR A 43 8.88 41.55 -20.94
C THR A 43 9.40 42.85 -21.56
N LYS A 44 9.00 44.00 -21.01
CA LYS A 44 9.55 45.32 -21.38
C LYS A 44 10.92 45.58 -20.76
N HIS A 45 11.34 44.71 -19.84
CA HIS A 45 12.64 44.71 -19.19
C HIS A 45 13.52 43.53 -19.66
N GLY A 46 13.19 42.92 -20.79
CA GLY A 46 14.01 41.90 -21.45
C GLY A 46 13.66 40.45 -21.13
N ALA A 47 12.62 40.18 -20.33
CA ALA A 47 12.20 38.81 -20.05
C ALA A 47 11.66 38.13 -21.32
N THR A 48 12.15 36.93 -21.60
CA THR A 48 11.75 36.13 -22.76
C THR A 48 10.82 34.99 -22.32
N VAL A 49 9.82 34.71 -23.15
CA VAL A 49 8.88 33.61 -22.93
C VAL A 49 9.47 32.33 -23.51
N GLY A 50 9.57 31.28 -22.70
CA GLY A 50 10.13 30.00 -23.14
C GLY A 50 10.34 29.01 -22.00
N ALA A 51 10.60 27.75 -22.37
CA ALA A 51 10.92 26.67 -21.44
C ALA A 51 12.44 26.45 -21.28
N ALA A 52 13.25 27.33 -21.85
CA ALA A 52 14.70 27.38 -21.69
C ALA A 52 15.06 28.70 -21.00
N ASP A 53 16.09 28.67 -20.18
CA ASP A 53 16.71 29.85 -19.60
C ASP A 53 17.94 30.18 -20.43
N ASP A 54 17.94 31.36 -21.06
CA ASP A 54 19.14 31.87 -21.71
C ASP A 54 20.01 32.49 -20.62
N THR A 55 21.27 32.06 -20.52
CA THR A 55 22.25 32.71 -19.63
C THR A 55 22.94 33.86 -20.37
N ASP A 56 23.28 34.92 -19.65
CA ASP A 56 24.17 35.95 -20.19
C ASP A 56 25.63 35.45 -20.31
N ASP A 57 26.53 36.31 -20.78
CA ASP A 57 27.95 36.00 -20.96
C ASP A 57 28.67 35.67 -19.63
N GLU A 58 28.07 35.99 -18.48
CA GLU A 58 28.56 35.71 -17.13
C GLU A 58 27.94 34.42 -16.53
N GLY A 59 27.02 33.78 -17.26
CA GLY A 59 26.33 32.56 -16.83
C GLY A 59 25.09 32.81 -15.97
N GLU A 60 24.62 34.05 -15.88
CA GLU A 60 23.45 34.45 -15.09
C GLU A 60 22.15 34.36 -15.89
N SER A 61 21.05 34.00 -15.22
CA SER A 61 19.72 33.87 -15.84
C SER A 61 19.22 35.20 -16.41
N ALA A 62 18.98 35.28 -17.73
CA ALA A 62 18.51 36.50 -18.38
C ALA A 62 17.12 36.93 -17.87
N ASN A 63 16.24 35.97 -17.61
CA ASN A 63 14.94 36.25 -17.00
C ASN A 63 15.08 36.75 -15.56
N SER A 64 16.05 36.24 -14.79
CA SER A 64 16.32 36.76 -13.44
C SER A 64 16.67 38.24 -13.50
N LEU A 65 17.55 38.64 -14.42
CA LEU A 65 17.94 40.02 -14.60
C LEU A 65 16.75 40.90 -14.99
N ALA A 66 15.89 40.45 -15.91
CA ALA A 66 14.70 41.18 -16.32
C ALA A 66 13.71 41.39 -15.17
N PHE A 67 13.50 40.37 -14.32
CA PHE A 67 12.66 40.45 -13.13
C PHE A 67 13.23 41.49 -12.15
N ILE A 68 14.54 41.43 -11.88
CA ILE A 68 15.24 42.37 -10.99
C ILE A 68 15.15 43.80 -11.52
N GLN A 69 15.30 44.00 -12.83
CA GLN A 69 15.20 45.34 -13.45
C GLN A 69 13.80 45.92 -13.34
N ALA A 70 12.76 45.13 -13.64
CA ALA A 70 11.37 45.55 -13.47
C ALA A 70 11.06 45.91 -12.00
N TRP A 71 11.58 45.10 -11.05
CA TRP A 71 11.47 45.37 -9.62
C TRP A 71 12.17 46.66 -9.22
N LYS A 72 13.44 46.87 -9.61
CA LYS A 72 14.19 48.10 -9.29
C LYS A 72 13.45 49.35 -9.76
N ALA A 73 12.88 49.30 -10.97
CA ALA A 73 12.08 50.40 -11.51
C ALA A 73 10.80 50.65 -10.70
N ALA A 74 10.07 49.58 -10.33
CA ALA A 74 8.86 49.68 -9.50
C ALA A 74 9.15 50.18 -8.08
N CYS A 75 10.19 49.65 -7.45
CA CYS A 75 10.62 49.94 -6.09
C CYS A 75 11.15 51.39 -5.95
N GLY A 76 11.73 51.94 -7.02
CA GLY A 76 12.18 53.33 -7.11
C GLY A 76 11.06 54.37 -7.35
N GLY A 77 9.82 53.92 -7.60
CA GLY A 77 8.65 54.78 -7.82
C GLY A 77 8.06 55.33 -6.53
N THR A 78 7.49 56.54 -6.59
CA THR A 78 6.95 57.26 -5.42
C THR A 78 5.42 57.11 -5.24
N GLY A 79 4.75 56.44 -6.18
CA GLY A 79 3.31 56.16 -6.15
C GLY A 79 3.01 54.66 -6.15
N ALA A 80 1.75 54.29 -6.38
CA ALA A 80 1.38 52.88 -6.54
C ALA A 80 2.06 52.29 -7.78
N THR A 81 2.95 51.32 -7.57
CA THR A 81 3.66 50.60 -8.65
C THR A 81 3.34 49.12 -8.62
N ARG A 82 3.37 48.50 -9.80
CA ARG A 82 3.12 47.08 -9.99
C ARG A 82 4.18 46.46 -10.88
N VAL A 83 4.85 45.42 -10.42
CA VAL A 83 5.61 44.49 -11.28
C VAL A 83 4.64 43.45 -11.81
N LEU A 84 4.58 43.30 -13.14
CA LEU A 84 3.72 42.32 -13.81
C LEU A 84 4.59 41.23 -14.43
N ILE A 85 4.35 39.98 -14.01
CA ILE A 85 4.80 38.77 -14.71
C ILE A 85 3.61 38.30 -15.55
N PRO A 86 3.54 38.64 -16.85
CA PRO A 86 2.35 38.39 -17.66
C PRO A 86 2.17 36.90 -17.95
N LYS A 87 1.09 36.54 -18.65
CA LYS A 87 0.88 35.15 -19.09
C LYS A 87 2.02 34.71 -20.01
N GLY A 88 2.60 33.55 -19.71
CA GLY A 88 3.75 32.98 -20.40
C GLY A 88 4.44 31.96 -19.51
N ILE A 89 5.46 31.29 -20.04
CA ILE A 89 6.39 30.46 -19.27
C ILE A 89 7.70 31.24 -19.19
N PHE A 90 8.22 31.43 -17.98
CA PHE A 90 9.47 32.11 -17.72
C PHE A 90 10.34 31.20 -16.85
N VAL A 91 11.39 30.61 -17.42
CA VAL A 91 12.40 29.91 -16.62
C VAL A 91 13.33 30.95 -16.03
N THR A 92 13.64 30.83 -14.73
CA THR A 92 14.51 31.78 -14.02
C THR A 92 15.43 31.06 -13.04
N GLY A 93 16.66 31.51 -12.93
CA GLY A 93 17.53 31.29 -11.77
C GLY A 93 17.10 32.10 -10.54
N PRO A 94 17.99 32.40 -9.59
CA PRO A 94 17.65 33.17 -8.39
C PRO A 94 17.25 34.61 -8.73
N VAL A 95 16.26 35.14 -8.01
CA VAL A 95 15.74 36.51 -8.16
C VAL A 95 15.61 37.14 -6.78
N ILE A 96 16.20 38.32 -6.61
CA ILE A 96 16.07 39.10 -5.38
C ILE A 96 15.33 40.42 -5.66
N PHE A 97 14.16 40.54 -5.06
CA PHE A 97 13.37 41.75 -4.95
C PHE A 97 13.74 42.49 -3.66
N ALA A 98 14.86 43.22 -3.72
CA ALA A 98 15.44 43.95 -2.60
C ALA A 98 14.83 45.35 -2.41
N GLY A 99 14.59 45.72 -1.15
CA GLY A 99 14.27 47.08 -0.72
C GLY A 99 15.48 47.82 -0.12
N PRO A 100 15.26 48.97 0.55
CA PRO A 100 13.95 49.59 0.79
C PRO A 100 13.36 50.23 -0.48
N CYS A 101 12.02 50.15 -0.62
CA CYS A 101 11.29 50.81 -1.69
C CYS A 101 10.76 52.18 -1.27
N LYS A 102 10.63 53.11 -2.22
CA LYS A 102 10.11 54.46 -1.94
C LYS A 102 8.60 54.47 -1.70
N ALA A 103 7.89 53.45 -2.17
CA ALA A 103 6.45 53.24 -1.96
C ALA A 103 6.13 51.74 -1.94
N LYS A 104 4.90 51.40 -1.55
CA LYS A 104 4.40 50.02 -1.57
C LYS A 104 4.33 49.49 -3.00
N VAL A 105 4.82 48.28 -3.20
CA VAL A 105 4.88 47.63 -4.53
C VAL A 105 3.94 46.43 -4.56
N THR A 106 3.19 46.30 -5.65
CA THR A 106 2.47 45.05 -5.96
C THR A 106 3.30 44.21 -6.94
N VAL A 107 3.47 42.92 -6.68
CA VAL A 107 3.97 41.95 -7.65
C VAL A 107 2.80 41.08 -8.06
N GLU A 108 2.44 41.10 -9.35
CA GLU A 108 1.33 40.33 -9.90
C GLU A 108 1.86 39.24 -10.84
N ILE A 109 1.68 37.98 -10.46
CA ILE A 109 2.06 36.81 -11.26
C ILE A 109 0.83 36.28 -12.01
N GLN A 110 0.81 36.45 -13.33
CA GLN A 110 -0.21 35.86 -14.20
C GLN A 110 0.28 34.64 -14.98
N GLY A 111 1.60 34.54 -15.22
CA GLY A 111 2.24 33.44 -15.93
C GLY A 111 2.75 32.30 -15.03
N ASN A 112 3.52 31.40 -15.63
CA ASN A 112 4.20 30.30 -14.96
C ASN A 112 5.69 30.63 -14.85
N VAL A 113 6.18 30.76 -13.61
CA VAL A 113 7.59 30.94 -13.31
C VAL A 113 8.18 29.58 -12.97
N LEU A 114 9.12 29.10 -13.77
CA LEU A 114 9.78 27.81 -13.58
C LEU A 114 11.17 28.04 -13.01
N ALA A 115 11.50 27.39 -11.89
CA ALA A 115 12.85 27.44 -11.35
C ALA A 115 13.81 26.69 -12.28
N ASN A 116 14.95 27.30 -12.62
CA ASN A 116 16.02 26.60 -13.33
C ASN A 116 16.48 25.41 -12.48
N THR A 117 16.65 24.22 -13.10
CA THR A 117 16.98 23.00 -12.35
C THR A 117 18.46 22.81 -12.05
N ASP A 118 19.33 23.67 -12.56
CA ASP A 118 20.75 23.65 -12.19
C ASP A 118 20.96 24.28 -10.81
N ILE A 119 21.27 23.45 -9.81
CA ILE A 119 21.49 23.91 -8.42
C ILE A 119 22.70 24.83 -8.30
N SER A 120 23.67 24.72 -9.20
CA SER A 120 24.89 25.55 -9.14
C SER A 120 24.63 27.04 -9.37
N LEU A 121 23.49 27.40 -9.98
CA LEU A 121 23.05 28.78 -10.15
C LEU A 121 22.60 29.44 -8.84
N TYR A 122 22.31 28.65 -7.80
CA TYR A 122 21.75 29.14 -6.53
C TYR A 122 22.85 29.29 -5.48
N SER A 123 23.60 30.40 -5.57
CA SER A 123 24.58 30.78 -4.54
C SER A 123 23.93 30.98 -3.17
N GLU A 124 22.68 31.44 -3.16
CA GLU A 124 21.77 31.36 -2.03
C GLU A 124 20.55 30.51 -2.39
N PRO A 125 20.02 29.71 -1.45
CA PRO A 125 19.00 28.71 -1.75
C PRO A 125 17.58 29.31 -1.85
N HIS A 126 17.31 30.11 -2.90
CA HIS A 126 15.98 30.64 -3.21
C HIS A 126 15.76 30.85 -4.72
N VAL A 127 14.52 30.68 -5.19
CA VAL A 127 14.11 31.03 -6.55
C VAL A 127 13.69 32.50 -6.61
N ILE A 128 12.70 32.90 -5.81
CA ILE A 128 12.31 34.30 -5.64
C ILE A 128 12.47 34.68 -4.17
N MET A 129 13.22 35.74 -3.87
CA MET A 129 13.36 36.30 -2.53
C MET A 129 12.92 37.75 -2.50
N PHE A 130 12.07 38.10 -1.54
CA PHE A 130 11.80 39.47 -1.14
C PHE A 130 12.67 39.80 0.08
N GLU A 131 13.46 40.86 -0.02
CA GLU A 131 14.43 41.19 1.02
C GLU A 131 14.33 42.65 1.47
N ASN A 132 14.22 42.89 2.78
CA ASN A 132 14.19 44.22 3.38
C ASN A 132 13.08 45.12 2.79
N VAL A 133 11.88 44.56 2.62
CA VAL A 133 10.75 45.25 1.96
C VAL A 133 9.66 45.62 2.95
N GLU A 134 9.19 46.86 2.86
CA GLU A 134 8.08 47.42 3.62
C GLU A 134 6.82 47.48 2.74
N GLY A 135 5.78 46.73 3.10
CA GLY A 135 4.46 46.82 2.48
C GLY A 135 4.33 46.26 1.06
N VAL A 136 4.87 45.07 0.78
CA VAL A 136 4.69 44.40 -0.51
C VAL A 136 3.36 43.64 -0.57
N THR A 137 2.73 43.66 -1.75
CA THR A 137 1.61 42.76 -2.07
C THR A 137 2.02 41.80 -3.17
N LEU A 138 2.11 40.50 -2.88
CA LEU A 138 2.29 39.46 -3.90
C LEU A 138 0.94 38.86 -4.24
N THR A 139 0.54 38.91 -5.50
CA THR A 139 -0.76 38.42 -5.96
C THR A 139 -0.73 37.84 -7.38
N GLY A 140 -1.89 37.43 -7.88
CA GLY A 140 -2.10 36.93 -9.23
C GLY A 140 -2.48 35.44 -9.27
N THR A 141 -2.88 34.97 -10.45
CA THR A 141 -3.40 33.62 -10.67
C THR A 141 -2.34 32.64 -11.22
N GLY A 142 -1.12 33.12 -11.44
CA GLY A 142 0.00 32.35 -11.98
C GLY A 142 0.55 31.32 -11.02
N VAL A 143 1.55 30.56 -11.49
CA VAL A 143 2.15 29.43 -10.78
C VAL A 143 3.66 29.63 -10.68
N VAL A 144 4.22 29.43 -9.48
CA VAL A 144 5.66 29.24 -9.28
C VAL A 144 5.94 27.74 -9.17
N ASP A 145 6.56 27.16 -10.20
CA ASP A 145 6.94 25.75 -10.26
C ASP A 145 8.43 25.60 -9.94
N GLY A 146 8.74 24.96 -8.81
CA GLY A 146 10.11 24.76 -8.37
C GLY A 146 10.85 23.62 -9.09
N GLN A 147 10.20 22.86 -9.97
CA GLN A 147 10.78 21.74 -10.73
C GLN A 147 11.59 20.72 -9.89
N GLY A 148 11.17 20.49 -8.64
CA GLY A 148 11.93 19.73 -7.63
C GLY A 148 12.07 18.23 -7.87
N ALA A 149 11.29 17.64 -8.77
CA ALA A 149 11.30 16.19 -9.02
C ALA A 149 12.69 15.65 -9.42
N LYS A 150 13.54 16.47 -10.05
CA LYS A 150 14.91 16.09 -10.41
C LYS A 150 15.83 15.95 -9.18
N HIS A 151 15.51 16.62 -8.08
CA HIS A 151 16.38 16.73 -6.89
C HIS A 151 15.89 15.91 -5.70
N TRP A 152 14.61 15.52 -5.67
CA TRP A 152 14.05 14.74 -4.55
C TRP A 152 14.73 13.38 -4.33
N GLN A 153 15.17 12.70 -5.40
CA GLN A 153 15.81 11.39 -5.30
C GLN A 153 17.31 11.47 -4.94
N SER A 154 17.96 12.60 -5.23
CA SER A 154 19.40 12.81 -5.01
C SER A 154 19.70 13.59 -3.73
N ASN A 155 18.69 14.17 -3.07
CA ASN A 155 18.85 14.88 -1.80
C ASN A 155 19.36 13.95 -0.68
N ASP A 156 20.64 14.09 -0.33
CA ASP A 156 21.33 13.34 0.70
C ASP A 156 21.58 14.16 1.98
N CYS A 157 20.99 15.35 2.11
CA CYS A 157 21.17 16.24 3.29
C CYS A 157 20.80 15.60 4.63
N SER A 158 20.06 14.48 4.60
CA SER A 158 19.77 13.67 5.79
C SER A 158 20.96 12.83 6.26
N LYS A 159 21.97 12.61 5.42
CA LYS A 159 23.13 11.74 5.65
C LYS A 159 24.46 12.45 5.46
N ASN A 160 24.49 13.50 4.64
CA ASN A 160 25.67 14.23 4.25
C ASN A 160 25.59 15.66 4.77
N SER A 161 26.52 16.04 5.67
CA SER A 161 26.59 17.40 6.21
C SER A 161 27.04 18.45 5.19
N ASN A 162 27.61 18.02 4.06
CA ASN A 162 28.12 18.87 2.98
C ASN A 162 27.19 18.87 1.75
N CYS A 163 25.93 18.46 1.91
CA CYS A 163 24.97 18.51 0.82
C CYS A 163 24.75 19.95 0.33
N ALA A 164 24.41 20.12 -0.95
CA ALA A 164 24.00 21.41 -1.47
C ALA A 164 22.62 21.80 -0.92
N ALA A 165 22.49 23.03 -0.43
CA ALA A 165 21.21 23.54 0.04
C ALA A 165 20.26 23.72 -1.16
N LEU A 166 19.10 23.07 -1.11
CA LEU A 166 18.10 23.17 -2.17
C LEU A 166 17.30 24.48 -2.04
N PRO A 167 16.97 25.14 -3.16
CA PRO A 167 16.32 26.44 -3.12
C PRO A 167 14.85 26.36 -2.68
N THR A 168 14.46 27.31 -1.83
CA THR A 168 13.05 27.59 -1.51
C THR A 168 12.39 28.33 -2.69
N SER A 169 11.15 27.99 -3.03
CA SER A 169 10.49 28.62 -4.19
C SER A 169 10.24 30.12 -3.98
N ILE A 170 9.70 30.50 -2.82
CA ILE A 170 9.42 31.91 -2.49
C ILE A 170 9.89 32.20 -1.05
N LYS A 171 10.86 33.08 -0.90
CA LYS A 171 11.41 33.47 0.41
C LYS A 171 11.06 34.92 0.72
N PHE A 172 10.59 35.17 1.93
CA PHE A 172 10.39 36.50 2.49
C PHE A 172 11.37 36.67 3.63
N HIS A 173 12.31 37.60 3.48
CA HIS A 173 13.32 37.88 4.49
C HIS A 173 13.25 39.34 4.90
N ARG A 174 12.99 39.63 6.17
CA ARG A 174 12.85 41.01 6.67
C ARG A 174 11.79 41.80 5.88
N VAL A 175 10.65 41.14 5.66
CA VAL A 175 9.50 41.71 4.97
C VAL A 175 8.45 42.08 6.01
N ASN A 176 7.96 43.31 5.95
CA ASN A 176 7.07 43.85 6.96
C ASN A 176 5.76 44.37 6.35
N ASN A 177 4.66 44.30 7.13
CA ASN A 177 3.36 44.90 6.79
C ASN A 177 2.83 44.48 5.40
N SER A 178 2.97 43.20 5.07
CA SER A 178 2.86 42.69 3.69
C SER A 178 1.76 41.63 3.53
N VAL A 179 1.27 41.49 2.30
CA VAL A 179 0.18 40.56 1.95
C VAL A 179 0.59 39.67 0.78
N ILE A 180 0.40 38.36 0.94
CA ILE A 180 0.55 37.36 -0.12
C ILE A 180 -0.82 36.74 -0.34
N GLU A 181 -1.36 36.84 -1.56
CA GLU A 181 -2.73 36.41 -1.83
C GLU A 181 -2.93 35.76 -3.19
N GLY A 182 -3.57 34.60 -3.23
CA GLY A 182 -4.06 33.97 -4.47
C GLY A 182 -3.01 33.21 -5.27
N VAL A 183 -1.73 33.38 -4.95
CA VAL A 183 -0.62 32.75 -5.67
C VAL A 183 -0.61 31.24 -5.51
N GLN A 184 -0.09 30.56 -6.54
CA GLN A 184 0.07 29.12 -6.57
C GLN A 184 1.55 28.74 -6.57
N SER A 185 1.93 27.72 -5.80
CA SER A 185 3.28 27.17 -5.80
C SER A 185 3.23 25.64 -5.91
N VAL A 186 4.01 25.06 -6.82
CA VAL A 186 4.02 23.62 -7.08
C VAL A 186 5.44 23.07 -7.16
N ASN A 187 5.60 21.78 -6.84
CA ASN A 187 6.82 21.00 -7.04
C ASN A 187 8.12 21.70 -6.59
N PRO A 188 8.25 22.17 -5.34
CA PRO A 188 9.43 22.88 -4.88
C PRO A 188 10.61 21.92 -4.75
N MET A 189 11.84 22.43 -4.88
CA MET A 189 13.04 21.65 -4.59
C MET A 189 13.19 21.39 -3.08
N PHE A 190 12.83 22.40 -2.29
CA PHE A 190 12.81 22.38 -0.82
C PHE A 190 11.46 22.97 -0.36
N PHE A 191 11.44 24.05 0.44
CA PHE A 191 10.20 24.69 0.86
C PHE A 191 9.48 25.40 -0.29
N HIS A 192 8.16 25.45 -0.23
CA HIS A 192 7.35 26.31 -1.08
C HIS A 192 7.53 27.77 -0.66
N MET A 193 7.25 28.09 0.60
CA MET A 193 7.39 29.44 1.15
C MET A 193 8.20 29.45 2.44
N PHE A 194 9.12 30.41 2.58
CA PHE A 194 9.85 30.65 3.84
C PHE A 194 9.68 32.11 4.29
N VAL A 195 8.99 32.30 5.41
CA VAL A 195 8.84 33.58 6.12
C VAL A 195 9.89 33.68 7.22
N SER A 196 10.88 34.55 7.03
CA SER A 196 12.06 34.65 7.87
C SER A 196 12.27 36.09 8.35
N ASN A 197 12.36 36.31 9.67
CA ASN A 197 12.61 37.64 10.23
C ASN A 197 11.59 38.69 9.77
N CYS A 198 10.33 38.29 9.57
CA CYS A 198 9.27 39.15 9.06
C CYS A 198 8.36 39.65 10.19
N HIS A 199 7.69 40.78 9.96
CA HIS A 199 6.73 41.37 10.90
C HIS A 199 5.40 41.70 10.21
N ASN A 200 4.27 41.30 10.79
CA ASN A 200 2.93 41.64 10.28
C ASN A 200 2.74 41.21 8.81
N VAL A 201 2.79 39.91 8.56
CA VAL A 201 2.62 39.30 7.22
C VAL A 201 1.36 38.46 7.17
N THR A 202 0.51 38.70 6.16
CA THR A 202 -0.68 37.88 5.90
C THR A 202 -0.51 37.08 4.61
N ILE A 203 -0.63 35.76 4.68
CA ILE A 203 -0.65 34.84 3.55
C ILE A 203 -2.04 34.22 3.47
N ARG A 204 -2.78 34.44 2.38
CA ARG A 204 -4.15 33.93 2.26
C ARG A 204 -4.54 33.47 0.87
N ASN A 205 -5.56 32.61 0.77
CA ASN A 205 -6.08 32.14 -0.51
C ASN A 205 -5.02 31.49 -1.42
N VAL A 206 -3.93 30.96 -0.85
CA VAL A 206 -2.86 30.34 -1.65
C VAL A 206 -3.15 28.88 -1.93
N LYS A 207 -2.61 28.37 -3.04
CA LYS A 207 -2.65 26.94 -3.38
C LYS A 207 -1.24 26.38 -3.49
N ILE A 208 -0.94 25.42 -2.64
CA ILE A 208 0.38 24.81 -2.53
C ILE A 208 0.23 23.31 -2.78
N ALA A 209 1.02 22.77 -3.72
CA ALA A 209 0.94 21.36 -4.09
C ALA A 209 2.31 20.72 -4.39
N ALA A 210 2.63 19.65 -3.68
CA ALA A 210 3.70 18.72 -3.99
C ALA A 210 3.27 17.27 -3.69
N PRO A 211 3.87 16.25 -4.33
CA PRO A 211 3.58 14.85 -4.03
C PRO A 211 3.81 14.47 -2.57
N PHE A 212 3.01 13.56 -2.01
CA PHE A 212 3.13 13.16 -0.59
C PHE A 212 4.50 12.59 -0.19
N ASN A 213 5.30 12.15 -1.17
CA ASN A 213 6.62 11.55 -0.98
C ASN A 213 7.78 12.50 -1.34
N SER A 214 7.52 13.78 -1.63
CA SER A 214 8.58 14.75 -1.90
C SER A 214 9.26 15.23 -0.60
N PRO A 215 10.58 15.00 -0.42
CA PRO A 215 11.26 15.27 0.84
C PRO A 215 11.40 16.77 1.11
N ASN A 216 11.16 17.19 2.36
CA ASN A 216 11.38 18.56 2.83
C ASN A 216 10.65 19.63 2.02
N THR A 217 9.46 19.29 1.52
CA THR A 217 8.62 20.17 0.72
C THR A 217 7.63 20.97 1.57
N ASP A 218 8.09 21.54 2.68
CA ASP A 218 7.24 22.28 3.61
C ASP A 218 6.44 23.36 2.87
N GLY A 219 5.15 23.49 3.20
CA GLY A 219 4.27 24.44 2.53
C GLY A 219 4.61 25.88 2.90
N ILE A 220 4.40 26.24 4.16
CA ILE A 220 4.82 27.55 4.67
C ILE A 220 5.66 27.33 5.92
N HIS A 221 6.96 27.61 5.79
CA HIS A 221 7.91 27.61 6.91
C HIS A 221 8.03 29.01 7.50
N ILE A 222 7.89 29.14 8.82
CA ILE A 222 8.02 30.41 9.53
C ILE A 222 9.19 30.30 10.51
N GLY A 223 10.09 31.27 10.52
CA GLY A 223 11.18 31.35 11.50
C GLY A 223 11.47 32.79 11.90
N SER A 224 11.77 33.01 13.18
CA SER A 224 12.13 34.31 13.76
C SER A 224 11.20 35.46 13.35
N SER A 225 9.91 35.20 13.17
CA SER A 225 8.94 36.19 12.65
C SER A 225 7.81 36.42 13.63
N ASP A 226 7.18 37.59 13.57
CA ASP A 226 6.07 37.93 14.45
C ASP A 226 4.86 38.53 13.74
N LEU A 227 3.66 38.31 14.31
CA LEU A 227 2.38 38.73 13.73
C LEU A 227 2.16 38.16 12.31
N VAL A 228 2.38 36.85 12.15
CA VAL A 228 2.15 36.17 10.86
C VAL A 228 0.79 35.49 10.86
N THR A 229 -0.03 35.76 9.85
CA THR A 229 -1.34 35.11 9.64
C THR A 229 -1.33 34.31 8.36
N ILE A 230 -1.67 33.02 8.43
CA ILE A 230 -1.94 32.15 7.29
C ILE A 230 -3.44 31.84 7.29
N ALA A 231 -4.16 32.19 6.22
CA ALA A 231 -5.61 32.07 6.16
C ALA A 231 -6.12 31.36 4.88
N ASP A 232 -7.21 30.62 4.98
CA ASP A 232 -8.07 30.21 3.86
C ASP A 232 -7.31 29.59 2.66
N SER A 233 -6.34 28.72 2.96
CA SER A 233 -5.40 28.19 1.96
C SER A 233 -5.50 26.67 1.81
N LEU A 234 -5.18 26.18 0.62
CA LEU A 234 -5.13 24.74 0.31
C LEU A 234 -3.67 24.31 0.16
N ILE A 235 -3.20 23.44 1.04
CA ILE A 235 -1.80 23.05 1.14
C ILE A 235 -1.68 21.53 1.14
N GLY A 236 -1.06 20.96 0.11
CA GLY A 236 -0.68 19.54 0.06
C GLY A 236 0.79 19.41 -0.26
N THR A 237 1.54 18.65 0.54
CA THR A 237 3.00 18.57 0.47
C THR A 237 3.51 17.17 0.82
N GLY A 238 4.82 16.95 0.72
CA GLY A 238 5.48 15.75 1.25
C GLY A 238 6.09 15.92 2.64
N ASP A 239 6.02 17.12 3.23
CA ASP A 239 6.46 17.41 4.59
C ASP A 239 5.42 18.29 5.32
N ASP A 240 5.78 19.15 6.28
CA ASP A 240 4.82 19.96 7.02
C ASP A 240 3.98 20.87 6.09
N CYS A 241 2.67 20.97 6.32
CA CYS A 241 1.86 21.97 5.61
C CYS A 241 2.23 23.38 6.06
N VAL A 242 2.32 23.56 7.38
CA VAL A 242 2.82 24.77 8.03
C VAL A 242 3.76 24.34 9.14
N SER A 243 4.97 24.88 9.14
CA SER A 243 5.99 24.60 10.14
C SER A 243 6.45 25.90 10.81
N ILE A 244 6.39 25.95 12.14
CA ILE A 244 6.69 27.12 12.95
C ILE A 244 8.00 26.86 13.71
N GLY A 245 9.09 27.40 13.19
CA GLY A 245 10.43 27.33 13.75
C GLY A 245 10.69 28.33 14.88
N HIS A 246 11.88 28.24 15.46
CA HIS A 246 12.32 29.04 16.60
C HIS A 246 12.18 30.56 16.38
N GLY A 247 12.04 31.32 17.47
CA GLY A 247 11.89 32.78 17.45
C GLY A 247 10.57 33.30 16.90
N SER A 248 9.63 32.42 16.53
CA SER A 248 8.33 32.82 15.99
C SER A 248 7.35 33.22 17.09
N ARG A 249 6.66 34.35 16.91
CA ARG A 249 5.75 34.91 17.92
C ARG A 249 4.41 35.32 17.32
N GLN A 250 3.30 35.12 18.03
CA GLN A 250 1.96 35.58 17.58
C GLN A 250 1.61 35.11 16.15
N ILE A 251 1.65 33.79 15.95
CA ILE A 251 1.37 33.14 14.68
C ILE A 251 -0.07 32.65 14.66
N THR A 252 -0.84 33.02 13.63
CA THR A 252 -2.21 32.54 13.43
C THR A 252 -2.30 31.72 12.15
N VAL A 253 -2.85 30.52 12.24
CA VAL A 253 -3.17 29.65 11.09
C VAL A 253 -4.65 29.36 11.14
N THR A 254 -5.43 29.79 10.14
CA THR A 254 -6.89 29.67 10.17
C THR A 254 -7.49 29.29 8.83
N GLY A 255 -8.54 28.45 8.81
CA GLY A 255 -9.23 28.11 7.55
C GLY A 255 -8.37 27.30 6.56
N VAL A 256 -7.26 26.71 7.01
CA VAL A 256 -6.34 25.96 6.14
C VAL A 256 -6.82 24.54 5.96
N THR A 257 -6.87 24.07 4.70
CA THR A 257 -7.01 22.66 4.37
C THR A 257 -5.64 22.09 4.04
N CYS A 258 -5.17 21.16 4.87
CA CYS A 258 -3.85 20.55 4.81
C CYS A 258 -3.97 19.07 4.45
N GLY A 259 -3.26 18.61 3.43
CA GLY A 259 -3.29 17.20 3.06
C GLY A 259 -3.06 16.92 1.57
N PRO A 260 -2.18 15.96 1.21
CA PRO A 260 -1.30 15.15 2.08
C PRO A 260 -0.17 16.00 2.73
N GLY A 261 0.60 15.42 3.66
CA GLY A 261 1.74 16.09 4.31
C GLY A 261 1.96 15.65 5.77
N HIS A 262 2.78 16.39 6.53
CA HIS A 262 3.11 16.12 7.94
C HIS A 262 2.25 16.88 8.96
N GLY A 263 1.26 17.66 8.50
CA GLY A 263 0.35 18.41 9.36
C GLY A 263 0.81 19.83 9.65
N ILE A 264 0.33 20.39 10.76
CA ILE A 264 0.72 21.71 11.24
C ILE A 264 1.62 21.50 12.47
N SER A 265 2.89 21.90 12.33
CA SER A 265 3.96 21.56 13.27
C SER A 265 4.57 22.80 13.92
N VAL A 266 4.71 22.80 15.23
CA VAL A 266 5.67 23.66 15.95
C VAL A 266 6.98 22.91 16.11
N GLY A 267 8.08 23.53 15.66
CA GLY A 267 9.43 22.98 15.67
C GLY A 267 9.88 22.39 14.32
N SER A 268 11.03 21.70 14.28
CA SER A 268 11.75 21.21 15.44
C SER A 268 12.51 22.29 16.20
N LEU A 269 12.43 22.25 17.53
CA LEU A 269 13.16 23.15 18.45
C LEU A 269 14.25 22.38 19.21
N GLY A 270 15.27 23.06 19.72
CA GLY A 270 16.38 22.51 20.50
C GLY A 270 17.48 21.85 19.66
N LYS A 271 17.52 22.11 18.34
CA LYS A 271 18.54 21.53 17.45
C LYS A 271 19.84 22.33 17.51
N TYR A 272 19.72 23.64 17.41
CA TYR A 272 20.83 24.58 17.34
C TYR A 272 21.03 25.33 18.66
N ASN A 273 22.24 25.87 18.85
CA ASN A 273 22.49 26.78 19.97
C ASN A 273 21.75 28.10 19.72
N ASP A 274 21.42 28.82 20.79
CA ASP A 274 20.87 30.18 20.73
C ASP A 274 19.52 30.29 19.99
N GLU A 275 18.79 29.19 19.87
CA GLU A 275 17.42 29.22 19.38
C GLU A 275 16.52 30.02 20.33
N LEU A 276 15.74 30.93 19.76
CA LEU A 276 14.76 31.74 20.49
C LEU A 276 13.45 30.97 20.74
N GLU A 277 12.71 31.39 21.76
CA GLU A 277 11.42 30.78 22.10
C GLU A 277 10.37 30.93 21.00
N VAL A 278 9.42 29.98 20.99
CA VAL A 278 8.17 30.09 20.21
C VAL A 278 7.03 30.42 21.17
N VAL A 279 6.28 31.50 20.91
CA VAL A 279 5.20 31.91 21.81
C VAL A 279 3.99 32.50 21.09
N GLY A 280 2.79 32.11 21.52
CA GLY A 280 1.55 32.65 20.96
C GLY A 280 1.27 32.08 19.58
N VAL A 281 0.93 30.80 19.50
CA VAL A 281 0.52 30.15 18.25
C VAL A 281 -0.96 29.78 18.35
N LEU A 282 -1.76 30.22 17.39
CA LEU A 282 -3.16 29.85 17.26
C LEU A 282 -3.39 29.15 15.93
N VAL A 283 -3.79 27.89 15.97
CA VAL A 283 -4.22 27.11 14.82
C VAL A 283 -5.71 26.85 14.99
N LYS A 284 -6.55 27.42 14.13
CA LYS A 284 -8.00 27.42 14.30
C LYS A 284 -8.76 27.06 13.03
N ASN A 285 -9.86 26.31 13.13
CA ASN A 285 -10.77 26.08 11.99
C ASN A 285 -10.05 25.50 10.75
N CYS A 286 -9.16 24.52 10.97
CA CYS A 286 -8.40 23.87 9.90
C CYS A 286 -8.88 22.43 9.68
N THR A 287 -8.74 21.93 8.46
CA THR A 287 -8.99 20.53 8.11
C THR A 287 -7.69 19.86 7.72
N LEU A 288 -7.40 18.70 8.32
CA LEU A 288 -6.21 17.91 8.03
C LEU A 288 -6.63 16.55 7.49
N SER A 289 -6.24 16.24 6.26
CA SER A 289 -6.71 15.07 5.51
C SER A 289 -5.54 14.24 4.99
N GLY A 290 -5.48 12.95 5.36
CA GLY A 290 -4.44 12.03 4.89
C GLY A 290 -3.01 12.45 5.26
N THR A 291 -2.85 13.25 6.32
CA THR A 291 -1.55 13.70 6.81
C THR A 291 -0.95 12.71 7.81
N THR A 292 0.38 12.72 7.97
CA THR A 292 1.05 11.88 8.95
C THR A 292 0.87 12.40 10.39
N ASN A 293 0.61 13.69 10.57
CA ASN A 293 0.23 14.25 11.87
C ASN A 293 -0.85 15.33 11.69
N GLY A 294 -1.58 15.59 12.77
CA GLY A 294 -2.55 16.67 12.84
C GLY A 294 -1.92 17.91 13.48
N ALA A 295 -2.21 18.09 14.75
CA ALA A 295 -1.59 19.10 15.62
C ALA A 295 -0.30 18.54 16.23
N ARG A 296 0.85 19.11 15.87
CA ARG A 296 2.17 18.56 16.25
C ARG A 296 3.08 19.58 16.91
N ILE A 297 3.76 19.16 17.98
CA ILE A 297 4.90 19.87 18.57
C ILE A 297 6.09 18.90 18.61
N LYS A 298 7.24 19.30 18.05
CA LYS A 298 8.43 18.44 17.95
C LYS A 298 9.68 19.14 18.49
N THR A 299 10.41 18.51 19.41
CA THR A 299 11.67 19.04 19.96
C THR A 299 12.77 17.99 19.94
N TRP A 300 14.00 18.43 19.69
CA TRP A 300 15.17 17.56 19.71
C TRP A 300 15.54 17.21 21.16
N PRO A 301 16.02 15.98 21.38
CA PRO A 301 16.73 15.61 22.60
C PRO A 301 18.06 16.37 22.67
N GLY A 302 18.47 16.77 23.87
CA GLY A 302 19.69 17.55 24.05
C GLY A 302 19.62 18.53 25.20
N ASN A 303 20.79 19.01 25.62
CA ASN A 303 20.99 20.03 26.66
C ASN A 303 20.77 21.49 26.19
N LYS A 304 20.29 21.70 24.97
CA LYS A 304 20.05 23.04 24.42
C LYS A 304 18.71 23.57 24.94
N ALA A 305 18.80 24.56 25.83
CA ALA A 305 17.64 25.17 26.45
C ALA A 305 16.85 26.02 25.44
N ASN A 306 15.54 25.81 25.38
CA ASN A 306 14.60 26.64 24.62
C ASN A 306 13.20 26.53 25.27
N LYS A 307 12.20 27.27 24.77
CA LYS A 307 10.82 27.27 25.27
C LYS A 307 9.81 27.35 24.13
N ALA A 308 8.69 26.65 24.28
CA ALA A 308 7.50 26.76 23.46
C ALA A 308 6.28 26.95 24.36
N SER A 309 5.51 28.03 24.19
CA SER A 309 4.36 28.29 25.06
C SER A 309 3.21 29.10 24.45
N ALA A 310 2.04 29.10 25.10
CA ALA A 310 0.83 29.75 24.63
C ALA A 310 0.46 29.26 23.22
N ILE A 311 0.27 27.95 23.08
CA ILE A 311 -0.03 27.28 21.80
C ILE A 311 -1.44 26.71 21.86
N THR A 312 -2.31 27.10 20.94
CA THR A 312 -3.69 26.61 20.86
C THR A 312 -3.95 25.99 19.50
N TYR A 313 -4.44 24.77 19.51
CA TYR A 313 -5.05 24.08 18.37
C TYR A 313 -6.55 23.95 18.66
N GLU A 314 -7.39 24.62 17.88
CA GLU A 314 -8.82 24.75 18.12
C GLU A 314 -9.65 24.48 16.85
N ASP A 315 -10.83 23.89 16.99
CA ASP A 315 -11.80 23.70 15.90
C ASP A 315 -11.21 22.92 14.70
N LEU A 316 -10.48 21.83 14.96
CA LEU A 316 -9.81 21.06 13.91
C LEU A 316 -10.65 19.86 13.45
N ILE A 317 -10.69 19.64 12.13
CA ILE A 317 -11.26 18.44 11.53
C ILE A 317 -10.11 17.53 11.06
N MET A 318 -10.08 16.30 11.55
CA MET A 318 -9.13 15.27 11.16
C MET A 318 -9.83 14.27 10.22
N ASP A 319 -9.23 13.95 9.09
CA ASP A 319 -9.69 12.93 8.16
C ASP A 319 -8.53 11.99 7.82
N HIS A 320 -8.61 10.74 8.25
CA HIS A 320 -7.54 9.74 8.03
C HIS A 320 -6.14 10.21 8.46
N VAL A 321 -6.03 10.96 9.56
CA VAL A 321 -4.75 11.49 10.05
C VAL A 321 -4.02 10.43 10.88
N LYS A 322 -2.74 10.17 10.56
CA LYS A 322 -1.99 9.10 11.23
C LYS A 322 -1.76 9.39 12.73
N ASN A 323 -1.18 10.53 13.11
CA ASN A 323 -1.07 10.96 14.51
C ASN A 323 -1.84 12.28 14.73
N PRO A 324 -3.13 12.25 15.09
CA PRO A 324 -3.97 13.46 15.14
C PRO A 324 -3.44 14.53 16.09
N ILE A 325 -3.01 14.14 17.30
CA ILE A 325 -2.48 15.06 18.31
C ILE A 325 -1.17 14.48 18.85
N ILE A 326 -0.06 15.22 18.71
CA ILE A 326 1.25 14.72 19.12
C ILE A 326 2.18 15.81 19.69
N ILE A 327 2.82 15.50 20.81
CA ILE A 327 4.00 16.19 21.34
C ILE A 327 5.13 15.16 21.38
N ASP A 328 6.20 15.39 20.62
CA ASP A 328 7.37 14.52 20.51
C ASP A 328 8.64 15.28 20.91
N GLN A 329 9.10 15.08 22.15
CA GLN A 329 10.37 15.66 22.64
C GLN A 329 11.59 14.73 22.44
N GLN A 330 11.47 13.70 21.59
CA GLN A 330 12.59 12.85 21.16
C GLN A 330 12.73 12.86 19.63
N TYR A 331 12.40 13.99 19.00
CA TYR A 331 12.41 14.10 17.55
C TYR A 331 13.81 13.87 16.98
N GLY A 332 13.90 13.05 15.92
CA GLY A 332 15.13 12.82 15.16
C GLY A 332 16.16 11.86 15.78
N LYS A 333 16.05 11.50 17.06
CA LYS A 333 16.94 10.51 17.72
C LYS A 333 16.17 9.68 18.76
N LYS A 334 16.11 8.35 18.56
CA LYS A 334 15.54 7.40 19.52
C LYS A 334 16.61 6.97 20.53
N ASN A 335 16.27 6.92 21.82
CA ASN A 335 17.17 6.51 22.92
C ASN A 335 18.32 7.49 23.19
N SER A 336 18.04 8.78 23.13
CA SER A 336 18.99 9.86 23.45
C SER A 336 18.64 10.55 24.77
N GLU A 337 19.48 11.49 25.19
CA GLU A 337 19.29 12.34 26.37
C GLU A 337 17.96 13.13 26.36
N ALA A 338 17.54 13.62 27.52
CA ALA A 338 16.30 14.36 27.67
C ALA A 338 16.36 15.73 26.95
N SER A 339 15.26 16.14 26.32
CA SER A 339 15.14 17.47 25.71
C SER A 339 15.10 18.56 26.79
N HIS A 340 15.85 19.64 26.58
CA HIS A 340 15.85 20.83 27.43
C HIS A 340 14.97 21.96 26.86
N VAL A 341 14.04 21.62 25.95
CA VAL A 341 13.01 22.55 25.51
C VAL A 341 11.81 22.47 26.44
N LYS A 342 11.49 23.56 27.14
CA LYS A 342 10.30 23.64 28.00
C LYS A 342 9.04 23.84 27.16
N ILE A 343 8.09 22.92 27.24
CA ILE A 343 6.76 23.07 26.65
C ILE A 343 5.78 23.40 27.77
N SER A 344 5.02 24.49 27.62
CA SER A 344 4.01 24.87 28.60
C SER A 344 2.83 25.63 27.99
N ASP A 345 1.65 25.59 28.61
CA ASP A 345 0.48 26.37 28.19
C ASP A 345 0.07 26.02 26.74
N VAL A 346 -0.36 24.76 26.56
CA VAL A 346 -0.76 24.20 25.27
C VAL A 346 -2.19 23.68 25.36
N HIS A 347 -3.04 24.11 24.43
CA HIS A 347 -4.46 23.78 24.42
C HIS A 347 -4.85 23.06 23.12
N PHE A 348 -5.48 21.90 23.26
CA PHE A 348 -6.13 21.17 22.16
C PHE A 348 -7.63 21.18 22.39
N LYS A 349 -8.40 21.92 21.57
CA LYS A 349 -9.81 22.24 21.80
C LYS A 349 -10.68 21.90 20.58
N ASN A 350 -11.84 21.28 20.79
CA ASN A 350 -12.82 21.00 19.73
C ASN A 350 -12.21 20.32 18.49
N ILE A 351 -11.46 19.23 18.70
CA ILE A 351 -10.79 18.47 17.63
C ILE A 351 -11.60 17.21 17.34
N ARG A 352 -12.05 17.02 16.10
CA ARG A 352 -12.95 15.91 15.73
C ARG A 352 -12.57 15.21 14.44
N GLY A 353 -12.98 13.95 14.28
CA GLY A 353 -12.91 13.22 13.01
C GLY A 353 -12.21 11.86 13.10
N THR A 354 -11.46 11.45 12.07
CA THR A 354 -10.89 10.11 11.97
C THR A 354 -9.36 10.08 12.00
N SER A 355 -8.82 8.99 12.55
CA SER A 355 -7.39 8.67 12.54
C SER A 355 -7.10 7.40 11.74
N ALA A 356 -5.95 7.40 11.07
CA ALA A 356 -5.42 6.22 10.38
C ALA A 356 -4.64 5.25 11.29
N THR A 357 -4.36 5.61 12.55
CA THR A 357 -3.78 4.68 13.55
C THR A 357 -4.49 4.74 14.89
N THR A 358 -4.14 3.83 15.79
CA THR A 358 -4.73 3.71 17.12
C THR A 358 -4.21 4.74 18.12
N GLU A 359 -3.11 5.41 17.80
CA GLU A 359 -2.47 6.44 18.61
C GLU A 359 -3.10 7.82 18.34
N LEU A 360 -4.25 8.08 18.97
CA LEU A 360 -5.00 9.32 18.75
C LEU A 360 -4.34 10.55 19.38
N VAL A 361 -3.78 10.37 20.58
CA VAL A 361 -3.13 11.43 21.37
C VAL A 361 -1.84 10.88 21.97
N THR A 362 -0.70 11.46 21.60
CA THR A 362 0.62 11.04 22.08
C THR A 362 1.40 12.22 22.63
N PHE A 363 1.64 12.23 23.94
CA PHE A 363 2.52 13.20 24.59
C PHE A 363 3.74 12.49 25.15
N ALA A 364 4.85 12.58 24.42
CA ALA A 364 6.16 12.10 24.83
C ALA A 364 7.00 13.28 25.31
N CYS A 365 6.70 13.78 26.52
CA CYS A 365 7.39 14.92 27.09
C CYS A 365 8.70 14.53 27.79
N SER A 366 9.60 15.51 27.88
CA SER A 366 10.93 15.35 28.45
C SER A 366 10.85 15.00 29.93
N PRO A 367 11.61 14.00 30.42
CA PRO A 367 11.72 13.72 31.85
C PRO A 367 12.52 14.82 32.59
N ALA A 368 13.40 15.56 31.91
CA ALA A 368 14.16 16.66 32.52
C ALA A 368 13.33 17.93 32.67
N LEU A 369 12.45 18.21 31.69
CA LEU A 369 11.54 19.35 31.70
C LEU A 369 10.13 18.89 31.29
N PRO A 370 9.35 18.31 32.23
CA PRO A 370 7.97 17.87 31.96
C PRO A 370 7.11 18.98 31.36
N CYS A 371 6.18 18.58 30.48
CA CYS A 371 5.19 19.49 29.91
C CYS A 371 4.19 19.95 30.99
N GLU A 372 3.87 21.23 31.03
CA GLU A 372 2.99 21.82 32.04
C GLU A 372 1.85 22.66 31.43
N GLY A 373 0.65 22.59 32.00
CA GLY A 373 -0.49 23.32 31.46
C GLY A 373 -0.91 22.81 30.07
N ILE A 374 -0.91 21.48 29.88
CA ILE A 374 -1.45 20.87 28.67
C ILE A 374 -2.95 20.64 28.90
N GLU A 375 -3.79 21.30 28.12
CA GLU A 375 -5.24 21.12 28.15
C GLU A 375 -5.71 20.34 26.93
N VAL A 376 -6.56 19.34 27.14
CA VAL A 376 -7.28 18.63 26.09
C VAL A 376 -8.77 18.73 26.39
N ALA A 377 -9.52 19.41 25.52
CA ALA A 377 -10.93 19.67 25.70
C ALA A 377 -11.74 19.43 24.42
N ASP A 378 -12.90 18.81 24.56
CA ASP A 378 -13.84 18.53 23.45
C ASP A 378 -13.17 17.80 22.25
N VAL A 379 -12.38 16.76 22.54
CA VAL A 379 -11.71 15.96 21.51
C VAL A 379 -12.51 14.68 21.24
N ASN A 380 -13.00 14.55 20.00
CA ASN A 380 -13.80 13.41 19.53
C ASN A 380 -13.16 12.78 18.28
N LEU A 381 -12.26 11.82 18.52
CA LEU A 381 -11.51 11.16 17.46
C LEU A 381 -11.87 9.68 17.42
N SER A 382 -12.09 9.18 16.20
CA SER A 382 -12.34 7.77 15.94
C SER A 382 -11.25 7.16 15.07
N PHE A 383 -10.82 5.97 15.41
CA PHE A 383 -9.89 5.24 14.55
C PHE A 383 -10.66 4.56 13.41
N GLU A 384 -10.26 4.82 12.16
CA GLU A 384 -10.80 4.20 10.96
C GLU A 384 -9.89 3.02 10.56
N GLY A 385 -10.15 1.87 11.20
CA GLY A 385 -9.26 0.70 11.17
C GLY A 385 -9.20 -0.04 9.85
N LYS A 386 -8.38 0.45 8.92
CA LYS A 386 -7.89 -0.30 7.75
C LYS A 386 -6.56 -1.01 8.01
N ASP A 387 -5.78 -0.57 9.01
CA ASP A 387 -4.37 -0.99 9.24
C ASP A 387 -4.14 -1.97 10.41
N VAL A 388 -5.19 -2.45 11.09
CA VAL A 388 -5.05 -3.40 12.22
C VAL A 388 -4.60 -4.78 11.78
N LEU A 389 -4.84 -5.16 10.53
CA LEU A 389 -4.63 -6.54 10.07
C LEU A 389 -3.15 -6.94 9.93
N HIS A 390 -2.21 -6.00 9.80
CA HIS A 390 -0.80 -6.33 9.54
C HIS A 390 0.13 -6.22 10.77
N LYS A 391 -0.35 -5.69 11.91
CA LYS A 391 0.47 -5.42 13.12
C LYS A 391 0.10 -6.22 14.37
N LEU A 392 -0.94 -7.05 14.33
CA LEU A 392 -1.34 -7.90 15.47
C LEU A 392 -0.41 -9.12 15.65
N LYS A 393 0.84 -8.87 16.05
CA LYS A 393 1.75 -9.89 16.65
C LYS A 393 1.88 -9.74 18.18
N LYS A 394 0.98 -8.98 18.82
CA LYS A 394 0.95 -8.81 20.29
C LYS A 394 -0.38 -9.27 20.88
N PRO A 395 -0.37 -9.90 22.07
CA PRO A 395 -1.58 -10.44 22.70
C PRO A 395 -2.61 -9.35 22.98
N LEU A 396 -3.88 -9.75 22.92
CA LEU A 396 -5.10 -8.97 23.08
C LEU A 396 -5.34 -8.47 24.54
N GLY A 397 -4.29 -8.00 25.20
CA GLY A 397 -4.39 -7.09 26.36
C GLY A 397 -4.42 -5.62 25.95
N ALA A 398 -4.19 -5.30 24.67
CA ALA A 398 -4.00 -3.93 24.18
C ALA A 398 -5.18 -3.35 23.37
N ILE A 399 -6.23 -4.13 23.07
CA ILE A 399 -7.38 -3.66 22.25
C ILE A 399 -8.48 -3.00 23.10
N GLY A 400 -8.27 -2.87 24.41
CA GLY A 400 -9.13 -2.09 25.31
C GLY A 400 -8.81 -0.60 25.37
N ASN A 401 -7.66 -0.16 24.86
CA ASN A 401 -7.22 1.23 24.99
C ASN A 401 -7.01 1.82 23.59
N LEU A 402 -7.89 2.73 23.14
CA LEU A 402 -7.42 3.80 22.28
C LEU A 402 -6.26 4.46 23.04
N ALA A 403 -5.06 4.41 22.47
CA ALA A 403 -3.84 4.66 23.22
C ALA A 403 -3.61 6.17 23.34
N THR A 404 -4.25 6.80 24.33
CA THR A 404 -3.77 8.07 24.86
C THR A 404 -2.51 7.77 25.68
N THR A 405 -1.34 8.17 25.17
CA THR A 405 -0.09 8.04 25.92
C THR A 405 0.34 9.41 26.41
N CYS A 406 0.49 9.55 27.72
CA CYS A 406 0.96 10.78 28.34
C CYS A 406 2.14 10.44 29.26
N ILE A 407 3.35 10.77 28.80
CA ILE A 407 4.59 10.54 29.54
C ILE A 407 5.16 11.91 29.91
N ASN A 408 5.44 12.13 31.20
CA ASN A 408 5.97 13.39 31.74
C ASN A 408 5.14 14.64 31.37
N ALA A 409 3.81 14.51 31.30
CA ALA A 409 2.90 15.61 31.02
C ALA A 409 1.85 15.73 32.13
N LYS A 410 1.67 16.94 32.67
CA LYS A 410 0.51 17.28 33.52
C LYS A 410 -0.63 17.75 32.63
N VAL A 411 -1.53 16.83 32.30
CA VAL A 411 -2.65 17.08 31.37
C VAL A 411 -3.94 17.36 32.16
N ILE A 412 -4.65 18.41 31.78
CA ILE A 412 -6.00 18.73 32.26
C ILE A 412 -6.98 18.33 31.15
N PHE A 413 -7.91 17.43 31.48
CA PHE A 413 -9.00 17.06 30.59
C PHE A 413 -10.27 17.81 31.02
N ASN A 414 -10.69 18.78 30.22
CA ASN A 414 -11.89 19.58 30.47
C ASN A 414 -12.93 19.19 29.39
N ALA A 415 -14.08 18.61 29.78
CA ALA A 415 -15.17 18.15 28.91
C ALA A 415 -15.00 16.77 28.21
N ASP A 416 -16.02 16.38 27.43
CA ASP A 416 -16.23 15.03 26.87
C ASP A 416 -15.13 14.66 25.86
N VAL A 417 -14.13 13.92 26.34
CA VAL A 417 -13.18 13.23 25.47
C VAL A 417 -13.76 11.86 25.13
N SER A 418 -14.23 11.70 23.90
CA SER A 418 -14.80 10.44 23.43
C SER A 418 -13.93 9.81 22.36
N TYR A 419 -13.56 8.57 22.61
CA TYR A 419 -12.76 7.75 21.72
C TYR A 419 -13.64 6.58 21.27
N SER A 420 -13.97 6.53 19.98
CA SER A 420 -14.80 5.45 19.44
C SER A 420 -14.07 4.72 18.33
N ILE A 421 -14.17 3.39 18.33
CA ILE A 421 -13.85 2.61 17.13
C ILE A 421 -15.09 2.73 16.25
N GLY A 422 -14.93 3.23 15.03
CA GLY A 422 -16.02 3.71 14.15
C GLY A 422 -17.07 2.67 13.70
N ASN A 423 -17.19 1.52 14.36
CA ASN A 423 -18.25 0.57 14.08
C ASN A 423 -18.61 -0.26 15.33
N LYS A 424 -19.73 0.07 16.00
CA LYS A 424 -20.28 -0.77 17.10
C LYS A 424 -20.57 -2.20 16.64
N ALA A 425 -20.92 -2.40 15.37
CA ALA A 425 -21.06 -3.71 14.75
C ALA A 425 -19.73 -4.47 14.61
N LEU A 426 -18.64 -3.76 14.31
CA LEU A 426 -17.29 -4.33 14.23
C LEU A 426 -16.73 -4.64 15.62
N ILE A 427 -17.02 -3.82 16.65
CA ILE A 427 -16.65 -4.13 18.05
C ILE A 427 -17.39 -5.36 18.55
N LEU A 428 -18.69 -5.46 18.29
CA LEU A 428 -19.48 -6.63 18.66
C LEU A 428 -18.99 -7.88 17.90
N LEU A 429 -18.67 -7.72 16.61
CA LEU A 429 -18.06 -8.78 15.80
C LEU A 429 -16.67 -9.16 16.37
N LEU A 430 -15.79 -8.22 16.67
CA LEU A 430 -14.45 -8.45 17.24
C LEU A 430 -14.49 -9.09 18.64
N LEU A 431 -15.43 -8.69 19.48
CA LEU A 431 -15.67 -9.32 20.79
C LEU A 431 -16.16 -10.76 20.60
N LEU A 432 -17.10 -10.99 19.68
CA LEU A 432 -17.58 -12.32 19.33
C LEU A 432 -16.44 -13.19 18.76
N LEU A 433 -15.70 -12.70 17.77
CA LEU A 433 -14.50 -13.31 17.17
C LEU A 433 -13.52 -13.75 18.27
N TYR A 434 -13.18 -12.84 19.19
CA TYR A 434 -12.23 -13.09 20.29
C TYR A 434 -12.75 -14.13 21.31
N THR A 435 -14.04 -14.07 21.65
CA THR A 435 -14.64 -15.07 22.55
C THR A 435 -14.64 -16.47 21.94
N TYR A 436 -14.92 -16.59 20.63
CA TYR A 436 -14.91 -17.88 19.94
C TYR A 436 -13.49 -18.43 19.79
N GLU A 437 -12.51 -17.59 19.44
CA GLU A 437 -11.10 -17.99 19.34
C GLU A 437 -10.59 -18.54 20.68
N LYS A 438 -10.83 -17.83 21.79
CA LYS A 438 -10.46 -18.30 23.13
C LYS A 438 -11.14 -19.60 23.52
N ALA A 439 -12.42 -19.78 23.17
CA ALA A 439 -13.16 -21.00 23.47
C ALA A 439 -12.58 -22.20 22.72
N VAL A 440 -12.30 -22.05 21.42
CA VAL A 440 -11.69 -23.08 20.57
C VAL A 440 -10.28 -23.42 21.07
N MET A 441 -9.47 -22.42 21.39
CA MET A 441 -8.11 -22.62 21.89
C MET A 441 -8.07 -23.28 23.28
N LYS A 442 -9.00 -22.94 24.17
CA LYS A 442 -9.12 -23.59 25.48
C LYS A 442 -9.57 -25.05 25.35
N ALA A 443 -10.52 -25.34 24.45
CA ALA A 443 -10.95 -26.70 24.14
C ALA A 443 -9.79 -27.52 23.54
N TRP A 444 -9.03 -26.91 22.62
CA TRP A 444 -7.81 -27.50 22.06
C TRP A 444 -6.77 -27.83 23.12
N GLN A 445 -6.41 -26.88 23.99
CA GLN A 445 -5.44 -27.13 25.06
C GLN A 445 -5.84 -28.29 25.95
N LYS A 446 -7.13 -28.39 26.30
CA LYS A 446 -7.66 -29.49 27.12
C LYS A 446 -7.58 -30.84 26.39
N ALA A 447 -8.00 -30.88 25.13
CA ALA A 447 -7.96 -32.08 24.29
C ALA A 447 -6.51 -32.57 24.07
N CYS A 448 -5.64 -31.64 23.67
CA CYS A 448 -4.26 -31.92 23.28
C CYS A 448 -3.36 -32.27 24.48
N HIS A 449 -3.44 -31.52 25.59
CA HIS A 449 -2.45 -31.61 26.70
C HIS A 449 -3.00 -32.24 27.99
N CYS A 450 -4.33 -32.24 28.20
CA CYS A 450 -4.94 -32.68 29.46
C CYS A 450 -5.69 -34.02 29.35
N SER A 451 -5.95 -34.52 28.14
CA SER A 451 -6.65 -35.80 27.95
C SER A 451 -5.73 -37.00 28.15
N ASN A 452 -6.22 -38.04 28.84
CA ASN A 452 -5.54 -39.33 29.04
C ASN A 452 -5.90 -40.37 27.95
N GLY A 453 -6.72 -40.02 26.96
CA GLY A 453 -7.07 -40.85 25.80
C GLY A 453 -7.45 -40.01 24.57
N PRO A 454 -7.89 -40.64 23.46
CA PRO A 454 -8.39 -39.93 22.29
C PRO A 454 -9.44 -38.90 22.66
N SER A 455 -9.36 -37.71 22.08
CA SER A 455 -10.22 -36.58 22.44
C SER A 455 -10.76 -35.86 21.21
N LYS A 456 -11.88 -35.16 21.39
CA LYS A 456 -12.60 -34.50 20.30
C LYS A 456 -12.88 -33.04 20.67
N VAL A 457 -12.50 -32.12 19.80
CA VAL A 457 -12.92 -30.71 19.84
C VAL A 457 -14.07 -30.57 18.86
N VAL A 458 -15.26 -30.22 19.36
CA VAL A 458 -16.46 -30.03 18.54
C VAL A 458 -16.77 -28.54 18.46
N ILE A 459 -16.77 -27.98 17.24
CA ILE A 459 -17.41 -26.69 16.98
C ILE A 459 -18.88 -26.99 16.64
N PRO A 460 -19.85 -26.57 17.48
CA PRO A 460 -21.24 -26.97 17.34
C PRO A 460 -21.90 -26.33 16.11
N PRO A 461 -23.16 -26.69 15.76
CA PRO A 461 -23.90 -26.04 14.69
C PRO A 461 -24.05 -24.52 14.94
N GLY A 462 -23.84 -23.71 13.89
CA GLY A 462 -23.86 -22.24 13.95
C GLY A 462 -22.87 -21.61 12.96
N THR A 463 -22.77 -20.29 12.89
CA THR A 463 -21.73 -19.59 12.13
C THR A 463 -20.76 -18.93 13.09
N PHE A 464 -19.48 -19.30 13.01
CA PHE A 464 -18.41 -18.86 13.89
C PHE A 464 -17.39 -18.12 13.05
N ALA A 465 -17.27 -16.81 13.24
CA ALA A 465 -16.15 -16.10 12.69
C ALA A 465 -15.01 -16.15 13.73
N VAL A 466 -13.77 -16.38 13.29
CA VAL A 466 -12.55 -16.25 14.11
C VAL A 466 -11.44 -15.65 13.23
N ALA A 467 -10.53 -14.87 13.79
CA ALA A 467 -9.52 -14.17 12.98
C ALA A 467 -8.45 -15.13 12.44
N GLU A 468 -7.87 -15.92 13.33
CA GLU A 468 -6.91 -16.97 13.04
C GLU A 468 -6.96 -18.01 14.16
N VAL A 469 -6.90 -19.31 13.85
CA VAL A 469 -6.79 -20.36 14.88
C VAL A 469 -5.55 -21.20 14.61
N ILE A 470 -4.64 -21.19 15.59
CA ILE A 470 -3.37 -21.92 15.52
C ILE A 470 -3.44 -23.16 16.40
N PHE A 471 -3.56 -24.34 15.80
CA PHE A 471 -3.47 -25.60 16.52
C PHE A 471 -2.01 -26.06 16.60
N ALA A 472 -1.35 -25.78 17.74
CA ALA A 472 0.02 -26.18 18.02
C ALA A 472 0.07 -27.43 18.93
N GLY A 473 1.04 -28.31 18.67
CA GLY A 473 1.33 -29.51 19.45
C GLY A 473 2.73 -29.50 20.08
N PRO A 474 3.25 -30.64 20.57
CA PRO A 474 2.71 -32.00 20.46
C PRO A 474 1.59 -32.33 21.47
N CYS A 475 0.58 -33.08 21.04
CA CYS A 475 -0.50 -33.64 21.88
C CYS A 475 -0.15 -35.03 22.45
N LYS A 476 -0.69 -35.33 23.63
CA LYS A 476 -0.51 -36.64 24.30
C LYS A 476 -1.22 -37.80 23.60
N ASN A 477 -2.36 -37.53 22.97
CA ASN A 477 -3.24 -38.52 22.37
C ASN A 477 -3.80 -38.02 21.03
N HIS A 478 -4.46 -38.90 20.28
CA HIS A 478 -5.19 -38.54 19.06
C HIS A 478 -6.24 -37.47 19.36
N VAL A 479 -6.28 -36.41 18.55
CA VAL A 479 -7.31 -35.36 18.65
C VAL A 479 -8.12 -35.35 17.36
N THR A 480 -9.44 -35.30 17.45
CA THR A 480 -10.33 -35.03 16.31
C THR A 480 -10.88 -33.62 16.46
N ILE A 481 -10.81 -32.81 15.41
CA ILE A 481 -11.52 -31.54 15.33
C ILE A 481 -12.74 -31.75 14.42
N GLU A 482 -13.93 -31.79 15.01
CA GLU A 482 -15.18 -31.89 14.26
C GLU A 482 -15.86 -30.54 14.19
N LEU A 483 -16.25 -30.16 12.99
CA LEU A 483 -16.91 -28.89 12.72
C LEU A 483 -18.33 -29.22 12.30
N GLN A 484 -19.31 -28.87 13.11
CA GLN A 484 -20.73 -29.11 12.83
C GLN A 484 -21.45 -27.84 12.33
N GLY A 485 -20.73 -26.70 12.31
CA GLY A 485 -21.20 -25.39 11.85
C GLY A 485 -20.28 -24.76 10.78
N ASN A 486 -20.65 -23.55 10.35
CA ASN A 486 -19.86 -22.74 9.41
C ASN A 486 -18.74 -21.99 10.15
N VAL A 487 -17.52 -22.01 9.63
CA VAL A 487 -16.40 -21.21 10.15
C VAL A 487 -15.95 -20.17 9.13
N ILE A 488 -15.78 -18.91 9.56
CA ILE A 488 -15.22 -17.82 8.76
C ILE A 488 -13.88 -17.44 9.40
N ALA A 489 -12.79 -18.13 9.02
CA ALA A 489 -11.44 -17.92 9.56
C ALA A 489 -10.29 -18.50 8.72
N ASP A 490 -9.08 -17.98 8.93
CA ASP A 490 -7.83 -18.63 8.52
C ASP A 490 -7.43 -19.69 9.58
N LEU A 491 -7.14 -20.93 9.15
CA LEU A 491 -6.80 -22.05 10.05
C LEU A 491 -5.35 -22.49 9.83
N ILE A 492 -4.49 -22.35 10.85
CA ILE A 492 -3.07 -22.72 10.75
C ILE A 492 -2.73 -23.87 11.72
N LEU A 493 -2.07 -24.90 11.21
CA LEU A 493 -1.49 -25.99 11.98
C LEU A 493 0.03 -25.97 11.83
N ALA A 494 0.75 -25.70 12.91
CA ALA A 494 2.21 -25.50 12.89
C ALA A 494 2.93 -26.35 13.95
N ASN A 495 4.08 -26.95 13.59
CA ASN A 495 4.99 -27.71 14.47
C ASN A 495 4.34 -28.92 15.17
N PHE A 496 3.72 -29.81 14.39
CA PHE A 496 2.93 -30.93 14.93
C PHE A 496 3.66 -32.26 14.77
N GLN A 497 4.01 -32.91 15.90
CA GLN A 497 4.51 -34.29 15.93
C GLN A 497 3.65 -35.13 16.88
N THR A 498 2.56 -35.70 16.37
CA THR A 498 1.75 -36.65 17.13
C THR A 498 1.32 -37.83 16.27
N LYS A 499 0.76 -38.85 16.93
CA LYS A 499 0.07 -39.96 16.28
C LYS A 499 -1.39 -39.52 16.05
N ASN A 500 -1.69 -39.08 14.83
CA ASN A 500 -3.00 -38.96 14.20
C ASN A 500 -3.93 -37.81 14.71
N LEU A 501 -4.15 -36.81 13.86
CA LEU A 501 -5.17 -35.75 13.97
C LEU A 501 -6.17 -35.87 12.81
N SER A 502 -7.48 -35.71 13.04
CA SER A 502 -8.51 -35.78 11.98
C SER A 502 -9.47 -34.59 12.01
N PHE A 503 -9.81 -34.04 10.84
CA PHE A 503 -10.85 -33.04 10.64
C PHE A 503 -12.07 -33.64 9.92
N SER A 504 -13.30 -33.33 10.35
CA SER A 504 -14.53 -33.80 9.68
C SER A 504 -15.67 -32.78 9.63
N LYS A 505 -16.44 -32.79 8.52
CA LYS A 505 -17.77 -32.12 8.31
C LYS A 505 -17.82 -30.58 8.23
N MET A 506 -16.77 -29.94 7.72
CA MET A 506 -16.65 -28.47 7.73
C MET A 506 -17.40 -27.75 6.60
N TRP A 507 -17.93 -26.56 6.89
CA TRP A 507 -18.31 -25.54 5.91
C TRP A 507 -17.58 -24.22 6.17
N ILE A 508 -16.83 -23.70 5.20
CA ILE A 508 -16.19 -22.38 5.26
C ILE A 508 -16.77 -21.48 4.17
N ALA A 509 -17.20 -20.26 4.54
CA ALA A 509 -17.71 -19.26 3.60
C ALA A 509 -17.13 -17.86 3.86
N SER A 510 -16.78 -17.14 2.80
CA SER A 510 -16.37 -15.73 2.84
C SER A 510 -17.59 -14.80 2.91
N LEU A 511 -17.56 -13.82 3.81
CA LEU A 511 -18.50 -12.68 3.80
C LEU A 511 -17.87 -11.55 2.97
N SER A 512 -18.49 -11.23 1.83
CA SER A 512 -18.10 -10.12 0.95
C SER A 512 -18.79 -8.85 1.43
N LEU A 513 -18.11 -8.03 2.23
CA LEU A 513 -18.41 -6.61 2.34
C LEU A 513 -17.51 -5.90 1.33
N ASP A 514 -18.09 -5.03 0.52
CA ASP A 514 -17.50 -4.52 -0.71
C ASP A 514 -16.06 -4.01 -0.54
N ARG A 515 -15.15 -4.64 -1.29
CA ARG A 515 -13.73 -4.30 -1.54
C ARG A 515 -12.65 -4.80 -0.57
N GLU A 516 -12.61 -6.12 -0.32
CA GLU A 516 -11.43 -7.04 -0.34
C GLU A 516 -11.79 -8.36 0.40
N PRO A 517 -11.66 -9.56 -0.20
CA PRO A 517 -12.09 -10.81 0.44
C PRO A 517 -11.11 -11.29 1.53
N LEU A 518 -11.62 -11.62 2.72
CA LEU A 518 -10.89 -12.31 3.79
C LEU A 518 -10.24 -13.60 3.25
N ILE A 519 -8.93 -13.77 3.50
CA ILE A 519 -8.17 -14.99 3.16
C ILE A 519 -8.67 -16.12 4.06
N LEU A 520 -9.22 -17.19 3.47
CA LEU A 520 -9.73 -18.37 4.18
C LEU A 520 -8.99 -19.60 3.67
N SER A 521 -8.05 -20.12 4.45
CA SER A 521 -7.21 -21.25 4.05
C SER A 521 -6.83 -22.17 5.20
N ILE A 522 -6.69 -23.48 4.93
CA ILE A 522 -6.16 -24.47 5.88
C ILE A 522 -4.66 -24.62 5.60
N LYS A 523 -3.80 -24.30 6.56
CA LYS A 523 -2.34 -24.34 6.39
C LYS A 523 -1.71 -25.39 7.30
N PHE A 524 -0.86 -26.24 6.75
CA PHE A 524 -0.03 -27.22 7.45
C PHE A 524 1.43 -26.82 7.32
N TYR A 525 2.10 -26.58 8.44
CA TYR A 525 3.52 -26.23 8.50
C TYR A 525 4.24 -27.17 9.45
N LYS A 526 5.27 -27.89 8.96
CA LYS A 526 6.05 -28.80 9.82
C LYS A 526 5.17 -29.81 10.56
N ALA A 527 4.11 -30.27 9.90
CA ALA A 527 3.08 -31.10 10.50
C ALA A 527 3.25 -32.57 10.12
N LYS A 528 2.89 -33.49 11.02
CA LYS A 528 2.94 -34.94 10.77
C LYS A 528 1.65 -35.65 11.12
N ASN A 529 1.25 -36.63 10.31
CA ASN A 529 0.11 -37.55 10.55
C ASN A 529 -1.24 -36.83 10.72
N ILE A 530 -1.63 -36.05 9.71
CA ILE A 530 -2.90 -35.31 9.73
C ILE A 530 -3.83 -35.84 8.63
N ALA A 531 -5.09 -36.05 8.97
CA ALA A 531 -6.17 -36.36 8.04
C ALA A 531 -7.20 -35.22 7.99
N VAL A 532 -7.61 -34.85 6.79
CA VAL A 532 -8.61 -33.83 6.48
C VAL A 532 -9.70 -34.50 5.69
N GLU A 533 -10.91 -34.58 6.22
CA GLU A 533 -12.00 -35.33 5.59
C GLU A 533 -13.29 -34.51 5.51
N GLY A 534 -13.99 -34.57 4.37
CA GLY A 534 -15.38 -34.10 4.30
C GLY A 534 -15.54 -32.59 4.47
N ILE A 535 -14.56 -31.82 4.00
CA ILE A 535 -14.50 -30.37 4.17
C ILE A 535 -15.04 -29.66 2.93
N ARG A 536 -15.97 -28.71 3.12
CA ARG A 536 -16.34 -27.73 2.11
C ARG A 536 -15.71 -26.37 2.39
N SER A 537 -15.03 -25.79 1.40
CA SER A 537 -14.47 -24.44 1.48
C SER A 537 -14.85 -23.64 0.24
N VAL A 538 -15.30 -22.40 0.42
CA VAL A 538 -15.63 -21.50 -0.69
C VAL A 538 -14.89 -20.16 -0.62
N ASN A 539 -14.43 -19.69 -1.79
CA ASN A 539 -13.84 -18.38 -2.03
C ASN A 539 -12.53 -18.05 -1.26
N PRO A 540 -11.45 -18.83 -1.41
CA PRO A 540 -10.17 -18.46 -0.83
C PRO A 540 -9.48 -17.37 -1.64
N ALA A 541 -8.75 -16.49 -0.96
CA ALA A 541 -7.97 -15.43 -1.60
C ALA A 541 -6.66 -15.92 -2.25
N ALA A 542 -6.16 -17.12 -1.90
CA ALA A 542 -4.89 -17.64 -2.44
C ALA A 542 -4.86 -19.18 -2.62
N TYR A 543 -5.29 -19.96 -1.61
CA TYR A 543 -5.41 -21.41 -1.70
C TYR A 543 -6.47 -21.94 -0.74
N HIS A 544 -7.16 -23.04 -1.06
CA HIS A 544 -8.01 -23.72 -0.08
C HIS A 544 -7.18 -24.45 0.99
N VAL A 545 -6.11 -25.12 0.57
CA VAL A 545 -5.19 -25.84 1.46
C VAL A 545 -3.74 -25.56 1.09
N LEU A 546 -2.89 -25.32 2.08
CA LEU A 546 -1.45 -25.20 1.95
C LEU A 546 -0.75 -26.26 2.83
N VAL A 547 0.14 -27.04 2.25
CA VAL A 547 0.96 -28.07 2.91
C VAL A 547 2.44 -27.71 2.69
N VAL A 548 3.15 -27.38 3.76
CA VAL A 548 4.55 -26.95 3.72
C VAL A 548 5.37 -27.71 4.76
N GLU A 549 6.52 -28.26 4.36
CA GLU A 549 7.45 -28.95 5.25
C GLU A 549 6.82 -30.09 6.08
N SER A 550 5.77 -30.73 5.57
CA SER A 550 4.90 -31.64 6.33
C SER A 550 5.01 -33.10 5.84
N GLN A 551 4.61 -34.06 6.66
CA GLN A 551 4.72 -35.49 6.38
C GLN A 551 3.43 -36.25 6.72
N CYS A 552 3.05 -37.28 5.95
CA CYS A 552 1.88 -38.12 6.23
C CYS A 552 0.58 -37.29 6.34
N ILE A 553 0.25 -36.52 5.30
CA ILE A 553 -0.95 -35.68 5.25
C ILE A 553 -1.98 -36.33 4.33
N THR A 554 -3.19 -36.59 4.81
CA THR A 554 -4.30 -37.11 4.01
C THR A 554 -5.38 -36.03 3.86
N ILE A 555 -5.82 -35.76 2.65
CA ILE A 555 -6.91 -34.84 2.30
C ILE A 555 -7.90 -35.63 1.45
N GLN A 556 -9.10 -35.90 1.95
CA GLN A 556 -10.08 -36.73 1.27
C GLN A 556 -11.49 -36.20 1.35
N ASN A 557 -12.31 -36.50 0.34
CA ASN A 557 -13.73 -36.14 0.33
C ASN A 557 -13.99 -34.63 0.50
N VAL A 558 -13.09 -33.76 -0.01
CA VAL A 558 -13.24 -32.30 0.12
C VAL A 558 -13.98 -31.70 -1.07
N LYS A 559 -14.65 -30.56 -0.85
CA LYS A 559 -15.35 -29.78 -1.87
C LYS A 559 -14.92 -28.31 -1.83
N PHE A 560 -14.15 -27.88 -2.81
CA PHE A 560 -13.54 -26.55 -2.91
C PHE A 560 -14.12 -25.77 -4.09
N GLU A 561 -14.62 -24.55 -3.85
CA GLU A 561 -15.28 -23.73 -4.88
C GLU A 561 -14.89 -22.23 -4.81
N ALA A 562 -14.38 -21.65 -5.89
CA ALA A 562 -14.11 -20.21 -6.00
C ALA A 562 -15.32 -19.39 -6.53
N LYS A 563 -15.40 -18.08 -6.18
CA LYS A 563 -16.53 -17.15 -6.47
C LYS A 563 -16.60 -16.75 -7.94
N SER A 564 -15.43 -16.56 -8.56
CA SER A 564 -15.27 -16.20 -9.97
C SER A 564 -14.20 -17.11 -10.58
N VAL A 565 -14.39 -17.48 -11.85
CA VAL A 565 -13.39 -18.20 -12.66
C VAL A 565 -12.67 -17.21 -13.60
N GLU A 566 -12.83 -15.91 -13.39
CA GLU A 566 -12.19 -14.88 -14.20
C GLU A 566 -10.73 -14.68 -13.78
N SER A 567 -9.87 -14.36 -14.75
CA SER A 567 -8.45 -14.12 -14.53
C SER A 567 -8.26 -12.90 -13.60
N ASN A 568 -7.68 -13.13 -12.42
CA ASN A 568 -7.01 -12.18 -11.49
C ASN A 568 -7.20 -12.51 -9.98
N THR A 569 -7.80 -13.66 -9.61
CA THR A 569 -7.99 -14.04 -8.18
C THR A 569 -6.98 -15.05 -7.61
N ASN A 570 -5.98 -15.53 -8.36
CA ASN A 570 -4.87 -16.41 -7.90
C ASN A 570 -5.24 -17.46 -6.82
N SER A 571 -6.34 -18.20 -7.02
CA SER A 571 -6.91 -19.10 -6.00
C SER A 571 -6.61 -20.57 -6.35
N ASN A 572 -5.54 -21.14 -5.80
CA ASN A 572 -5.19 -22.55 -5.95
C ASN A 572 -6.12 -23.46 -5.12
N GLY A 573 -6.26 -24.71 -5.51
CA GLY A 573 -6.95 -25.72 -4.71
C GLY A 573 -6.09 -26.15 -3.53
N ILE A 574 -5.14 -27.04 -3.79
CA ILE A 574 -4.23 -27.59 -2.78
C ILE A 574 -2.79 -27.31 -3.22
N TYR A 575 -2.02 -26.61 -2.39
CA TYR A 575 -0.61 -26.35 -2.64
C TYR A 575 0.27 -27.19 -1.71
N ILE A 576 1.22 -27.95 -2.25
CA ILE A 576 2.12 -28.84 -1.51
C ILE A 576 3.56 -28.45 -1.82
N SER A 577 4.38 -28.27 -0.78
CA SER A 577 5.79 -27.88 -0.93
C SER A 577 6.66 -28.48 0.16
N ALA A 578 7.88 -28.90 -0.19
CA ALA A 578 8.85 -29.47 0.75
C ALA A 578 8.27 -30.59 1.65
N SER A 579 7.29 -31.35 1.16
CA SER A 579 6.47 -32.26 1.99
C SER A 579 6.48 -33.70 1.47
N SER A 580 6.33 -34.69 2.35
CA SER A 580 6.39 -36.11 1.98
C SER A 580 5.14 -36.92 2.38
N GLN A 581 4.80 -37.95 1.61
CA GLN A 581 3.66 -38.84 1.90
C GLN A 581 2.34 -38.06 2.04
N VAL A 582 2.00 -37.26 1.03
CA VAL A 582 0.74 -36.51 0.99
C VAL A 582 -0.25 -37.21 0.07
N ASN A 583 -1.42 -37.57 0.58
CA ASN A 583 -2.49 -38.21 -0.17
C ASN A 583 -3.69 -37.26 -0.32
N VAL A 584 -4.07 -36.94 -1.55
CA VAL A 584 -5.28 -36.21 -1.92
C VAL A 584 -6.22 -37.16 -2.64
N SER A 585 -7.42 -37.41 -2.12
CA SER A 585 -8.35 -38.38 -2.71
C SER A 585 -9.81 -37.94 -2.78
N ASN A 586 -10.56 -38.44 -3.78
CA ASN A 586 -12.03 -38.35 -3.85
C ASN A 586 -12.60 -36.93 -3.64
N SER A 587 -11.99 -35.93 -4.25
CA SER A 587 -12.25 -34.51 -3.93
C SER A 587 -12.70 -33.70 -5.13
N TYR A 588 -13.63 -32.77 -4.92
CA TYR A 588 -14.11 -31.84 -5.94
C TYR A 588 -13.45 -30.47 -5.76
N ILE A 589 -12.78 -29.97 -6.80
CA ILE A 589 -12.00 -28.73 -6.75
C ILE A 589 -12.36 -27.85 -7.95
N LYS A 590 -12.97 -26.70 -7.68
CA LYS A 590 -13.30 -25.67 -8.67
C LYS A 590 -12.57 -24.38 -8.32
N THR A 591 -11.56 -24.03 -9.09
CA THR A 591 -10.61 -22.95 -8.81
C THR A 591 -10.40 -22.04 -10.03
N SER A 592 -9.77 -20.88 -9.85
CA SER A 592 -9.32 -20.01 -10.96
C SER A 592 -7.86 -20.29 -11.36
N ASP A 593 -7.13 -21.07 -10.55
CA ASP A 593 -5.72 -21.45 -10.73
C ASP A 593 -5.56 -22.98 -10.61
N ASP A 594 -4.37 -23.52 -10.31
CA ASP A 594 -4.10 -24.96 -10.18
C ASP A 594 -5.06 -25.64 -9.19
N CYS A 595 -5.59 -26.82 -9.55
CA CYS A 595 -6.38 -27.65 -8.64
C CYS A 595 -5.48 -28.30 -7.58
N VAL A 596 -4.30 -28.79 -8.00
CA VAL A 596 -3.25 -29.25 -7.09
C VAL A 596 -1.89 -28.80 -7.62
N THR A 597 -1.10 -28.15 -6.76
CA THR A 597 0.29 -27.78 -7.04
C THR A 597 1.22 -28.65 -6.20
N VAL A 598 2.19 -29.30 -6.85
CA VAL A 598 3.30 -30.02 -6.22
C VAL A 598 4.60 -29.26 -6.49
N ALA A 599 5.05 -28.50 -5.51
CA ALA A 599 6.23 -27.65 -5.58
C ALA A 599 7.51 -28.39 -5.15
N PRO A 600 8.70 -27.84 -5.45
CA PRO A 600 10.01 -28.41 -5.09
C PRO A 600 10.14 -28.91 -3.64
N GLY A 601 10.93 -29.97 -3.46
CA GLY A 601 11.18 -30.63 -2.18
C GLY A 601 10.11 -31.63 -1.75
N SER A 602 9.14 -31.94 -2.63
CA SER A 602 8.02 -32.82 -2.30
C SER A 602 8.25 -34.25 -2.79
N THR A 603 7.95 -35.24 -1.95
CA THR A 603 8.13 -36.67 -2.28
C THR A 603 6.92 -37.53 -1.94
N ASP A 604 6.67 -38.59 -2.70
CA ASP A 604 5.58 -39.54 -2.45
C ASP A 604 4.20 -38.84 -2.32
N ILE A 605 3.80 -38.15 -3.38
CA ILE A 605 2.54 -37.40 -3.45
C ILE A 605 1.53 -38.19 -4.27
N PHE A 606 0.39 -38.52 -3.68
CA PHE A 606 -0.67 -39.31 -4.28
C PHE A 606 -1.91 -38.44 -4.50
N ILE A 607 -2.37 -38.29 -5.73
CA ILE A 607 -3.54 -37.51 -6.12
C ILE A 607 -4.49 -38.46 -6.85
N THR A 608 -5.59 -38.85 -6.21
CA THR A 608 -6.46 -39.93 -6.69
C THR A 608 -7.93 -39.51 -6.75
N GLY A 609 -8.64 -39.80 -7.84
CA GLY A 609 -10.09 -39.61 -7.89
C GLY A 609 -10.57 -38.16 -7.70
N ILE A 610 -9.75 -37.15 -8.02
CA ILE A 610 -10.20 -35.75 -7.91
C ILE A 610 -11.02 -35.34 -9.14
N THR A 611 -11.99 -34.44 -8.96
CA THR A 611 -12.69 -33.74 -10.05
C THR A 611 -12.27 -32.28 -10.04
N CYS A 612 -11.49 -31.86 -11.03
CA CYS A 612 -11.03 -30.49 -11.24
C CYS A 612 -11.93 -29.77 -12.26
N VAL A 613 -12.47 -28.60 -11.91
CA VAL A 613 -13.41 -27.85 -12.76
C VAL A 613 -12.95 -26.41 -12.95
N ALA A 614 -12.85 -25.96 -14.21
CA ALA A 614 -12.57 -24.58 -14.63
C ALA A 614 -11.23 -23.95 -14.18
N GLY A 615 -10.48 -24.62 -13.28
CA GLY A 615 -9.11 -24.27 -12.88
C GLY A 615 -8.05 -24.76 -13.86
N GLN A 616 -6.77 -24.56 -13.52
CA GLN A 616 -5.67 -24.88 -14.43
C GLN A 616 -5.42 -26.39 -14.60
N GLY A 617 -5.33 -27.18 -13.52
CA GLY A 617 -5.07 -28.63 -13.56
C GLY A 617 -4.19 -29.11 -12.40
N ILE A 618 -3.43 -30.20 -12.57
CA ILE A 618 -2.35 -30.60 -11.66
C ILE A 618 -1.02 -30.03 -12.18
N SER A 619 -0.34 -29.22 -11.38
CA SER A 619 0.95 -28.61 -11.74
C SER A 619 2.08 -29.16 -10.87
N ILE A 620 3.16 -29.63 -11.50
CA ILE A 620 4.31 -30.26 -10.84
C ILE A 620 5.57 -29.44 -11.14
N GLY A 621 6.36 -29.14 -10.10
CA GLY A 621 7.61 -28.36 -10.20
C GLY A 621 7.43 -26.84 -10.28
N SER A 622 6.18 -26.35 -10.22
CA SER A 622 5.88 -24.93 -10.41
C SER A 622 6.20 -24.07 -9.18
N ARG A 623 6.79 -22.89 -9.45
CA ARG A 623 7.17 -21.76 -8.57
C ARG A 623 8.63 -21.78 -8.08
N PRO A 624 9.32 -20.61 -8.05
CA PRO A 624 10.74 -20.54 -7.74
C PRO A 624 11.01 -20.85 -6.26
N TYR A 625 12.04 -21.66 -6.02
CA TYR A 625 12.66 -21.83 -4.70
C TYR A 625 14.06 -21.21 -4.72
N THR A 626 14.51 -20.68 -3.58
CA THR A 626 15.87 -20.11 -3.45
C THR A 626 16.96 -21.20 -3.36
N THR A 627 16.56 -22.45 -3.19
CA THR A 627 17.43 -23.63 -3.08
C THR A 627 16.96 -24.71 -4.05
N SER A 628 17.89 -25.41 -4.74
CA SER A 628 17.52 -26.59 -5.54
C SER A 628 16.94 -27.69 -4.64
N LEU A 629 15.74 -28.17 -4.97
CA LEU A 629 15.06 -29.25 -4.28
C LEU A 629 14.33 -30.16 -5.28
N ASP A 630 14.52 -31.47 -5.14
CA ASP A 630 13.92 -32.45 -6.05
C ASP A 630 12.40 -32.60 -5.83
N VAL A 631 11.69 -33.03 -6.87
CA VAL A 631 10.33 -33.56 -6.79
C VAL A 631 10.37 -35.01 -7.24
N ASN A 632 10.02 -35.94 -6.34
CA ASN A 632 10.17 -37.37 -6.60
C ASN A 632 8.93 -38.17 -6.20
N GLY A 633 8.38 -38.98 -7.11
CA GLY A 633 7.29 -39.89 -6.76
C GLY A 633 5.95 -39.16 -6.66
N VAL A 634 5.37 -38.77 -7.80
CA VAL A 634 4.02 -38.19 -7.86
C VAL A 634 3.12 -39.13 -8.65
N LEU A 635 2.00 -39.55 -8.04
CA LEU A 635 0.97 -40.36 -8.69
C LEU A 635 -0.30 -39.53 -8.88
N GLY A 636 -0.71 -39.29 -10.12
CA GLY A 636 -2.05 -38.78 -10.47
C GLY A 636 -2.91 -39.88 -11.07
N LYS A 637 -3.92 -40.39 -10.35
CA LYS A 637 -4.71 -41.56 -10.82
C LYS A 637 -6.21 -41.33 -10.78
N GLY A 638 -6.94 -41.69 -11.84
CA GLY A 638 -8.40 -41.69 -11.82
C GLY A 638 -9.03 -40.30 -11.70
N CYS A 639 -8.32 -39.23 -12.10
CA CYS A 639 -8.78 -37.86 -11.94
C CYS A 639 -9.58 -37.39 -13.17
N SER A 640 -10.59 -36.54 -12.95
CA SER A 640 -11.40 -35.93 -14.01
C SER A 640 -11.18 -34.42 -14.09
N PHE A 641 -11.00 -33.89 -15.29
CA PHE A 641 -10.76 -32.46 -15.55
C PHE A 641 -11.83 -31.93 -16.49
N LYS A 642 -12.50 -30.83 -16.12
CA LYS A 642 -13.62 -30.26 -16.87
C LYS A 642 -13.40 -28.78 -17.13
N GLY A 643 -13.21 -28.40 -18.40
CA GLY A 643 -12.97 -27.02 -18.81
C GLY A 643 -11.66 -26.44 -18.30
N SER A 644 -10.68 -27.29 -17.97
CA SER A 644 -9.38 -26.88 -17.40
C SER A 644 -8.38 -26.44 -18.47
N ALA A 645 -7.42 -25.58 -18.08
CA ALA A 645 -6.34 -25.16 -18.99
C ALA A 645 -5.42 -26.34 -19.38
N PHE A 646 -5.19 -27.26 -18.45
CA PHE A 646 -4.48 -28.52 -18.65
C PHE A 646 -5.01 -29.61 -17.73
N GLY A 647 -4.67 -30.87 -18.04
CA GLY A 647 -4.89 -31.98 -17.12
C GLY A 647 -3.73 -32.08 -16.13
N VAL A 648 -2.55 -32.36 -16.68
CA VAL A 648 -1.30 -32.40 -15.91
C VAL A 648 -0.22 -31.61 -16.62
N ARG A 649 0.53 -30.83 -15.86
CA ARG A 649 1.63 -30.03 -16.35
C ARG A 649 2.87 -30.17 -15.46
N ILE A 650 4.04 -30.33 -16.08
CA ILE A 650 5.35 -30.31 -15.41
C ILE A 650 6.11 -29.06 -15.88
N ILE A 651 6.35 -28.11 -14.97
CA ILE A 651 7.10 -26.88 -15.27
C ILE A 651 8.08 -26.59 -14.14
N PRO A 652 9.38 -26.86 -14.33
CA PRO A 652 10.41 -26.34 -13.42
C PRO A 652 10.54 -24.81 -13.59
N ARG A 653 10.51 -24.04 -12.49
CA ARG A 653 10.68 -22.58 -12.49
C ARG A 653 12.02 -22.19 -11.84
N LEU A 654 12.83 -21.40 -12.56
CA LEU A 654 14.03 -20.65 -12.12
C LEU A 654 14.77 -21.22 -10.90
N GLU A 655 15.80 -22.03 -11.13
CA GLU A 655 16.73 -22.48 -10.09
C GLU A 655 18.18 -22.25 -10.55
N PHE A 656 19.02 -21.66 -9.69
CA PHE A 656 20.45 -21.43 -9.97
C PHE A 656 21.32 -22.71 -9.83
N LYS A 657 20.71 -23.86 -9.52
CA LYS A 657 21.37 -25.16 -9.25
C LYS A 657 20.54 -26.30 -9.83
N ALA A 658 21.17 -27.43 -10.17
CA ALA A 658 20.51 -28.61 -10.73
C ALA A 658 19.53 -29.26 -9.73
N SER A 659 18.33 -29.64 -10.20
CA SER A 659 17.29 -30.39 -9.47
C SER A 659 16.74 -31.51 -10.33
N LEU A 660 16.08 -32.48 -9.71
CA LEU A 660 15.49 -33.65 -10.37
C LEU A 660 13.97 -33.68 -10.18
N ILE A 661 13.23 -33.79 -11.28
CA ILE A 661 11.82 -34.17 -11.28
C ILE A 661 11.72 -35.59 -11.81
N SER A 662 11.41 -36.56 -10.95
CA SER A 662 11.42 -37.97 -11.32
C SER A 662 10.28 -38.81 -10.73
N ASN A 663 10.09 -39.98 -11.32
CA ASN A 663 9.09 -40.98 -10.90
C ASN A 663 7.66 -40.42 -10.89
N ILE A 664 7.28 -39.75 -11.97
CA ILE A 664 5.93 -39.18 -12.14
C ILE A 664 5.07 -40.19 -12.88
N LYS A 665 3.94 -40.61 -12.29
CA LYS A 665 2.99 -41.54 -12.89
C LYS A 665 1.60 -40.91 -12.96
N VAL A 666 1.01 -40.91 -14.13
CA VAL A 666 -0.30 -40.31 -14.39
C VAL A 666 -1.15 -41.32 -15.15
N GLU A 667 -2.22 -41.78 -14.52
CA GLU A 667 -3.01 -42.92 -15.01
C GLU A 667 -4.51 -42.66 -14.95
N ASP A 668 -5.27 -43.23 -15.89
CA ASP A 668 -6.73 -43.32 -15.84
C ASP A 668 -7.43 -41.95 -15.77
N LEU A 669 -6.97 -40.96 -16.54
CA LEU A 669 -7.54 -39.62 -16.53
C LEU A 669 -8.72 -39.45 -17.48
N ILE A 670 -9.71 -38.64 -17.08
CA ILE A 670 -10.87 -38.28 -17.89
C ILE A 670 -10.86 -36.77 -18.14
N MET A 671 -10.77 -36.37 -19.41
CA MET A 671 -10.74 -34.97 -19.84
C MET A 671 -12.07 -34.57 -20.48
N GLU A 672 -12.61 -33.42 -20.12
CA GLU A 672 -13.79 -32.84 -20.74
C GLU A 672 -13.50 -31.38 -21.10
N ARG A 673 -13.32 -31.07 -22.38
CA ARG A 673 -13.01 -29.73 -22.89
C ARG A 673 -11.77 -29.10 -22.23
N VAL A 674 -10.70 -29.89 -22.08
CA VAL A 674 -9.42 -29.41 -21.54
C VAL A 674 -8.61 -28.74 -22.66
N GLN A 675 -7.93 -27.63 -22.41
CA GLN A 675 -7.21 -26.92 -23.47
C GLN A 675 -5.92 -27.66 -23.89
N ASN A 676 -5.00 -27.91 -22.95
CA ASN A 676 -3.73 -28.59 -23.17
C ASN A 676 -3.59 -29.79 -22.22
N PRO A 677 -4.14 -30.97 -22.56
CA PRO A 677 -4.26 -32.12 -21.66
C PRO A 677 -2.98 -32.51 -20.91
N ILE A 678 -1.84 -32.59 -21.60
CA ILE A 678 -0.55 -32.94 -21.00
C ILE A 678 0.53 -31.99 -21.49
N VAL A 679 1.25 -31.38 -20.54
CA VAL A 679 2.31 -30.41 -20.83
C VAL A 679 3.57 -30.69 -20.01
N ILE A 680 4.73 -30.76 -20.65
CA ILE A 680 6.03 -30.59 -20.02
C ILE A 680 6.66 -29.36 -20.68
N ASP A 681 7.00 -28.35 -19.89
CA ASP A 681 7.57 -27.11 -20.42
C ASP A 681 8.75 -26.61 -19.56
N GLN A 682 9.96 -26.82 -20.08
CA GLN A 682 11.22 -26.29 -19.57
C GLN A 682 11.69 -25.04 -20.34
N ILE A 683 11.09 -24.69 -21.48
CA ILE A 683 11.52 -23.59 -22.35
C ILE A 683 10.53 -22.43 -22.22
N GLN A 684 10.60 -21.74 -21.08
CA GLN A 684 9.72 -20.59 -20.83
C GLN A 684 10.04 -19.43 -21.79
N SER A 685 9.02 -18.68 -22.22
CA SER A 685 9.01 -17.73 -23.36
C SER A 685 9.85 -16.43 -23.22
N ILE A 686 10.95 -16.44 -22.46
CA ILE A 686 11.85 -15.28 -22.28
C ILE A 686 13.30 -15.68 -22.65
N PRO A 687 13.90 -15.10 -23.71
CA PRO A 687 15.23 -15.50 -24.24
C PRO A 687 16.39 -15.44 -23.25
N ILE A 688 16.31 -14.54 -22.25
CA ILE A 688 17.35 -14.34 -21.22
C ILE A 688 17.38 -15.52 -20.22
N LEU A 689 16.27 -16.26 -20.07
CA LEU A 689 16.08 -17.33 -19.07
C LEU A 689 16.60 -18.71 -19.52
N ASN A 690 16.74 -18.94 -20.83
CA ASN A 690 17.14 -20.24 -21.39
C ASN A 690 18.53 -20.72 -20.93
N LYS A 691 19.36 -19.83 -20.35
CA LYS A 691 20.67 -20.18 -19.78
C LYS A 691 20.64 -20.60 -18.30
N LEU A 692 19.48 -20.56 -17.62
CA LEU A 692 19.39 -20.69 -16.16
C LEU A 692 18.65 -21.94 -15.64
N ILE A 693 17.86 -22.66 -16.45
CA ILE A 693 17.08 -23.81 -15.95
C ILE A 693 17.94 -25.09 -16.00
N GLN A 694 18.36 -25.58 -14.83
CA GLN A 694 19.18 -26.80 -14.67
C GLN A 694 18.41 -28.05 -14.22
N ALA A 695 17.07 -28.04 -14.26
CA ALA A 695 16.27 -29.19 -13.82
C ALA A 695 16.33 -30.35 -14.83
N LYS A 696 16.59 -31.57 -14.35
CA LYS A 696 16.48 -32.81 -15.13
C LYS A 696 15.08 -33.41 -14.91
N ILE A 697 14.42 -33.83 -15.99
CA ILE A 697 13.12 -34.53 -15.93
C ILE A 697 13.32 -35.95 -16.44
N GLU A 698 13.04 -36.96 -15.60
CA GLU A 698 13.19 -38.36 -15.99
C GLU A 698 12.11 -39.29 -15.41
N GLY A 699 11.78 -40.37 -16.13
CA GLY A 699 10.87 -41.40 -15.60
C GLY A 699 9.44 -40.89 -15.41
N VAL A 700 8.88 -40.29 -16.47
CA VAL A 700 7.50 -39.80 -16.51
C VAL A 700 6.63 -40.78 -17.30
N PHE A 701 5.49 -41.18 -16.73
CA PHE A 701 4.61 -42.18 -17.32
C PHE A 701 3.17 -41.65 -17.38
N PHE A 702 2.61 -41.60 -18.59
CA PHE A 702 1.22 -41.24 -18.86
C PHE A 702 0.49 -42.45 -19.43
N LYS A 703 -0.63 -42.87 -18.82
CA LYS A 703 -1.38 -44.04 -19.26
C LYS A 703 -2.89 -43.86 -19.21
N ASN A 704 -3.60 -44.38 -20.21
CA ASN A 704 -5.07 -44.47 -20.23
C ASN A 704 -5.74 -43.11 -19.99
N ILE A 705 -5.42 -42.14 -20.84
CA ILE A 705 -5.96 -40.78 -20.75
C ILE A 705 -6.98 -40.60 -21.87
N ARG A 706 -8.21 -40.29 -21.51
CA ARG A 706 -9.33 -40.25 -22.46
C ARG A 706 -10.20 -39.00 -22.34
N GLY A 707 -10.89 -38.65 -23.43
CA GLY A 707 -11.94 -37.63 -23.41
C GLY A 707 -11.80 -36.56 -24.50
N THR A 708 -12.12 -35.30 -24.16
CA THR A 708 -12.16 -34.20 -25.15
C THR A 708 -11.21 -33.05 -24.83
N THR A 709 -10.60 -32.48 -25.87
CA THR A 709 -9.75 -31.29 -25.82
C THR A 709 -10.31 -30.16 -26.67
N THR A 710 -10.00 -28.90 -26.35
CA THR A 710 -10.39 -27.73 -27.16
C THR A 710 -9.26 -27.21 -28.06
N THR A 711 -8.05 -27.76 -27.95
CA THR A 711 -6.92 -27.40 -28.82
C THR A 711 -6.33 -28.63 -29.53
N LYS A 712 -5.63 -28.38 -30.64
CA LYS A 712 -4.92 -29.42 -31.41
C LYS A 712 -3.62 -29.88 -30.72
N ASN A 713 -3.11 -29.15 -29.73
CA ASN A 713 -1.88 -29.47 -29.00
C ASN A 713 -2.20 -30.36 -27.79
N ALA A 714 -2.59 -31.61 -28.04
CA ALA A 714 -3.01 -32.53 -26.98
C ALA A 714 -1.85 -32.89 -26.03
N LEU A 715 -0.65 -33.05 -26.59
CA LEU A 715 0.58 -33.41 -25.88
C LEU A 715 1.69 -32.44 -26.27
N SER A 716 2.28 -31.74 -25.29
CA SER A 716 3.39 -30.83 -25.55
C SER A 716 4.55 -31.10 -24.60
N PHE A 717 5.68 -31.53 -25.13
CA PHE A 717 6.93 -31.77 -24.41
C PHE A 717 8.01 -30.85 -24.95
N SER A 718 8.20 -29.70 -24.29
CA SER A 718 9.21 -28.69 -24.62
C SER A 718 10.32 -28.73 -23.58
N CYS A 719 11.40 -29.45 -23.85
CA CYS A 719 12.49 -29.67 -22.92
C CYS A 719 13.74 -28.87 -23.31
N CYS A 720 14.58 -28.55 -22.32
CA CYS A 720 15.81 -27.79 -22.53
C CYS A 720 16.85 -28.64 -23.27
N ALA A 721 17.57 -28.06 -24.23
CA ALA A 721 18.64 -28.77 -24.94
C ALA A 721 19.82 -29.18 -24.01
N ILE A 722 20.03 -28.45 -22.92
CA ILE A 722 21.10 -28.72 -21.94
C ILE A 722 20.77 -29.94 -21.07
N ASN A 723 19.50 -30.09 -20.68
CA ASN A 723 18.99 -31.23 -19.91
C ASN A 723 17.73 -31.79 -20.59
N PRO A 724 17.89 -32.59 -21.66
CA PRO A 724 16.78 -33.22 -22.35
C PRO A 724 15.91 -34.05 -21.39
N CYS A 725 14.61 -34.11 -21.66
CA CYS A 725 13.73 -35.00 -20.90
C CYS A 725 13.92 -36.45 -21.35
N GLU A 726 14.11 -37.37 -20.40
CA GLU A 726 14.37 -38.79 -20.69
C GLU A 726 13.33 -39.73 -20.07
N GLY A 727 13.02 -40.83 -20.74
CA GLY A 727 12.12 -41.85 -20.20
C GLY A 727 10.67 -41.37 -20.02
N ILE A 728 10.18 -40.50 -20.93
CA ILE A 728 8.76 -40.19 -21.02
C ILE A 728 8.07 -41.34 -21.75
N ASN A 729 7.07 -41.93 -21.13
CA ASN A 729 6.28 -43.01 -21.72
C ASN A 729 4.81 -42.58 -21.79
N VAL A 730 4.20 -42.74 -22.95
CA VAL A 730 2.82 -42.34 -23.23
C VAL A 730 2.10 -43.55 -23.81
N VAL A 731 1.13 -44.08 -23.05
CA VAL A 731 0.45 -45.33 -23.38
C VAL A 731 -1.06 -45.16 -23.35
N ASP A 732 -1.77 -45.62 -24.38
CA ASP A 732 -3.25 -45.59 -24.43
C ASP A 732 -3.83 -44.17 -24.23
N ILE A 733 -3.68 -43.30 -25.25
CA ILE A 733 -4.25 -41.94 -25.24
C ILE A 733 -5.40 -41.88 -26.25
N ASP A 734 -6.60 -41.61 -25.75
CA ASP A 734 -7.86 -41.57 -26.52
C ASP A 734 -8.54 -40.20 -26.34
N LEU A 735 -7.99 -39.18 -26.99
CA LEU A 735 -8.51 -37.81 -26.95
C LEU A 735 -9.21 -37.47 -28.26
N SER A 736 -10.24 -36.65 -28.20
CA SER A 736 -10.96 -36.12 -29.37
C SER A 736 -11.11 -34.60 -29.29
N LEU A 737 -11.09 -33.91 -30.43
CA LEU A 737 -11.23 -32.46 -30.46
C LEU A 737 -12.72 -32.07 -30.36
N ASP A 738 -13.09 -31.24 -29.38
CA ASP A 738 -14.43 -30.64 -29.30
C ASP A 738 -14.53 -29.44 -30.26
N VAL A 739 -15.12 -29.69 -31.43
CA VAL A 739 -15.20 -28.75 -32.55
C VAL A 739 -16.19 -27.60 -32.31
N LYS A 740 -17.12 -27.73 -31.35
CA LYS A 740 -18.22 -26.75 -31.15
C LYS A 740 -17.81 -25.49 -30.36
N HIS A 741 -16.66 -25.53 -29.66
CA HIS A 741 -16.23 -24.46 -28.74
C HIS A 741 -14.81 -23.95 -29.02
N ASN A 742 -14.32 -24.11 -30.25
CA ASN A 742 -12.96 -23.71 -30.62
C ASN A 742 -12.87 -22.17 -30.77
N ALA A 743 -12.08 -21.51 -29.91
CA ALA A 743 -11.95 -20.05 -29.86
C ALA A 743 -11.16 -19.43 -31.04
N ASN A 744 -10.68 -20.24 -31.99
CA ASN A 744 -10.02 -19.78 -33.20
C ASN A 744 -10.54 -20.53 -34.43
N LEU A 745 -11.66 -20.06 -34.98
CA LEU A 745 -12.22 -20.56 -36.24
C LEU A 745 -11.42 -20.17 -37.50
N ASN A 746 -10.29 -19.47 -37.37
CA ASN A 746 -9.48 -19.01 -38.51
C ASN A 746 -8.28 -19.91 -38.89
N LEU A 747 -8.09 -21.06 -38.22
CA LEU A 747 -6.99 -22.01 -38.52
C LEU A 747 -7.48 -23.47 -38.74
N VAL A 748 -8.73 -23.65 -39.14
CA VAL A 748 -9.22 -24.94 -39.61
C VAL A 748 -9.10 -24.96 -41.13
N ASP A 749 -8.05 -25.61 -41.64
CA ASP A 749 -8.03 -26.08 -43.02
C ASP A 749 -9.26 -26.99 -43.23
N LYS A 750 -10.21 -26.52 -44.05
CA LYS A 750 -11.51 -27.16 -44.29
C LYS A 750 -11.39 -28.40 -45.20
N THR A 751 -10.18 -28.84 -45.53
CA THR A 751 -9.93 -29.97 -46.45
C THR A 751 -9.70 -31.31 -45.75
N LEU A 752 -9.62 -31.36 -44.42
CA LEU A 752 -9.39 -32.61 -43.69
C LEU A 752 -10.71 -33.28 -43.23
N PRO A 753 -10.91 -34.59 -43.50
CA PRO A 753 -12.15 -35.30 -43.20
C PRO A 753 -12.41 -35.42 -41.69
N GLU A 754 -13.69 -35.44 -41.31
CA GLU A 754 -14.21 -35.45 -39.92
C GLU A 754 -13.86 -36.69 -39.06
N LYS A 755 -12.95 -37.56 -39.52
CA LYS A 755 -12.39 -38.68 -38.75
C LYS A 755 -10.87 -38.71 -38.94
N GLY A 756 -10.13 -38.52 -37.85
CA GLY A 756 -8.66 -38.52 -37.85
C GLY A 756 -8.03 -37.12 -37.82
N LEU A 757 -8.47 -36.25 -36.90
CA LEU A 757 -7.77 -35.00 -36.61
C LEU A 757 -6.43 -35.34 -35.91
N ASN A 758 -5.34 -35.42 -36.68
CA ASN A 758 -3.98 -35.58 -36.15
C ASN A 758 -3.71 -34.49 -35.09
N PHE A 759 -3.59 -34.88 -33.83
CA PHE A 759 -3.13 -33.95 -32.79
C PHE A 759 -1.65 -33.63 -33.02
N LEU A 760 -1.27 -32.39 -32.78
CA LEU A 760 0.13 -31.99 -32.76
C LEU A 760 0.75 -32.47 -31.45
N VAL A 761 1.75 -33.34 -31.58
CA VAL A 761 2.62 -33.75 -30.47
C VAL A 761 3.95 -33.03 -30.66
N ASN A 762 4.26 -32.10 -29.75
CA ASN A 762 5.57 -31.45 -29.70
C ASN A 762 6.50 -32.27 -28.78
N CYS A 763 7.71 -32.60 -29.26
CA CYS A 763 8.72 -33.37 -28.51
C CYS A 763 10.10 -32.70 -28.55
N LEU A 764 10.16 -31.39 -28.44
CA LEU A 764 11.41 -30.64 -28.47
C LEU A 764 12.35 -31.09 -27.33
N ASN A 765 13.49 -31.68 -27.69
CA ASN A 765 14.50 -32.26 -26.78
C ASN A 765 13.94 -33.29 -25.78
N ALA A 766 12.92 -34.06 -26.19
CA ALA A 766 12.27 -35.06 -25.35
C ALA A 766 12.38 -36.46 -25.97
N LYS A 767 12.86 -37.46 -25.21
CA LYS A 767 12.82 -38.88 -25.59
C LYS A 767 11.51 -39.50 -25.10
N VAL A 768 10.57 -39.68 -26.02
CA VAL A 768 9.21 -40.14 -25.75
C VAL A 768 8.96 -41.52 -26.38
N ASN A 769 8.50 -42.47 -25.57
CA ASN A 769 8.05 -43.78 -26.03
C ASN A 769 6.52 -43.81 -26.09
N PHE A 770 5.95 -44.06 -27.28
CA PHE A 770 4.51 -44.25 -27.47
C PHE A 770 4.16 -45.75 -27.49
N GLY A 771 3.06 -46.13 -26.84
CA GLY A 771 2.57 -47.50 -26.80
C GLY A 771 1.04 -47.60 -26.74
N GLY A 772 0.47 -48.77 -27.06
CA GLY A 772 -0.97 -49.02 -26.94
C GLY A 772 -1.83 -48.40 -28.04
N LYS A 773 -3.09 -48.04 -27.77
CA LYS A 773 -3.99 -47.37 -28.73
C LYS A 773 -3.74 -45.86 -28.75
N HIS A 774 -3.27 -45.34 -29.88
CA HIS A 774 -2.94 -43.91 -30.06
C HIS A 774 -3.04 -43.53 -31.55
N ASP A 775 -4.24 -43.57 -32.13
CA ASP A 775 -4.45 -43.30 -33.56
C ASP A 775 -3.88 -41.91 -33.95
N GLY A 776 -2.79 -41.90 -34.72
CA GLY A 776 -2.19 -40.69 -35.31
C GLY A 776 -1.30 -39.85 -34.38
N LEU A 777 -0.94 -40.32 -33.18
CA LEU A 777 0.00 -39.61 -32.30
C LEU A 777 1.44 -40.05 -32.57
N SER A 778 2.23 -39.16 -33.15
CA SER A 778 3.68 -39.27 -33.27
C SER A 778 4.31 -37.90 -33.06
N CYS A 779 5.52 -37.82 -32.50
CA CYS A 779 6.24 -36.55 -32.41
C CYS A 779 6.34 -35.91 -33.82
N GLY A 780 5.77 -34.72 -33.99
CA GLY A 780 5.91 -33.97 -35.24
C GLY A 780 7.36 -33.53 -35.40
N ILE A 781 7.92 -33.67 -36.60
CA ILE A 781 9.22 -33.07 -36.94
C ILE A 781 9.00 -31.55 -36.97
N LEU A 782 9.18 -30.89 -35.84
CA LEU A 782 9.44 -29.45 -35.84
C LEU A 782 10.88 -29.28 -36.33
N SER A 783 11.00 -28.95 -37.62
CA SER A 783 12.24 -28.52 -38.28
C SER A 783 12.88 -27.34 -37.60
#